data_AF-A0A8I2FVP9-F1
#
_entry.id   AF-A0A8I2FVP9-F1
#
_cell.length_a   1.000
_cell.length_b   1.000
_cell.length_c   1.000
_cell.angle_alpha   90.00
_cell.angle_beta   90.00
_cell.angle_gamma   90.00
#
_symmetry.space_group_name_H-M   'P 1'
#
loop_
_entity.id
_entity.type
_entity.pdbx_description
1 polymer ?
#
loop_
_entity_poly.entity_id
_entity_poly.type
_entity_poly.pdbx_seq_one_letter_code
_entity_poly.pdbx_strand_id
1 'polypeptide(L)'
;MGNKVNKYKMFISVLVCFAVTLFTLPLHLYSVEVKKIDIHRFEDFQQGEFRGTSLDGKGRLFIGPRINVVPGPVREYYLALDTAPNGDIYVGTGHRAALYRVISTPTPTTAVDAQEKGKTGTASAVQEVFRTDALDVFAVLVKKNGDVYAGTSPEGKVYRISIAASTKNKNTGEKKEFFNPDEKFIWDLKEDKTGNIICAVGSSGGVYRIDPTGQAVKIFTSEDTHIISLYITRSNSILVGSGDRGILYRIDDRKVKVLFDSPFEEIRGICEDKSGNIYFSATKGISKEDVLDNATVSKLLKKKKKEKETKIVEKSVLYCMQTNGIVEGPWKSKTEYIYSIYYDEKSDSVVIGTGDSGRVYRVKKDGSFSIIYESDSAQVFKIAGNNNNKGFTLITNNTASIASIENSLSDKGIYYSEIYDLQIQSKLGRIYWEAQTSGQTEVLLFIRTGNSNVPDKTWSQWSPPFTDSENSPINVSDCRYFQVKAVLNSKSTAETPYLDRFKVFYIQSNIGPQLEKIDIKKPTSIPASVSTDIKTKPTPKKAANSNYLIARWRAADRNKDKLKYSIYIKKYNARNWILVKEDITESELKLNTDLYQDGKYLLRVVVDDSLSNPPAMAKSQALVSAPFLIDSTAPVISNFSAAGTRIRFNVVDQTSIIANVLYSFDGKLWYPVFPVDMINDSKSETFDVDLKNLGSQTFIFLKALDEFGNCSVFQEEL
;
A
#
# COMPACT_ATOMS: atom_id res chain seq x y z
N MET A 1 64.83 -20.87 -54.05
CA MET A 1 64.05 -19.69 -53.60
C MET A 1 62.73 -20.18 -53.02
N GLY A 2 62.28 -19.63 -51.88
CA GLY A 2 60.95 -19.90 -51.31
C GLY A 2 60.83 -21.17 -50.45
N ASN A 3 61.20 -21.09 -49.16
CA ASN A 3 61.00 -22.19 -48.20
C ASN A 3 59.54 -22.28 -47.71
N LYS A 4 58.98 -23.50 -47.71
CA LYS A 4 57.96 -23.93 -46.73
C LYS A 4 58.25 -25.37 -46.29
N VAL A 5 58.73 -25.53 -45.06
CA VAL A 5 58.96 -26.85 -44.43
C VAL A 5 57.64 -27.43 -43.94
N ASN A 6 57.49 -28.74 -44.07
CA ASN A 6 56.25 -29.46 -43.78
C ASN A 6 56.56 -30.68 -42.88
N LYS A 7 55.83 -30.80 -41.76
CA LYS A 7 55.30 -32.05 -41.17
C LYS A 7 56.18 -33.13 -40.48
N TYR A 8 55.69 -33.49 -39.27
CA TYR A 8 55.47 -34.85 -38.71
C TYR A 8 56.62 -35.72 -38.11
N LYS A 9 56.58 -35.97 -36.78
CA LYS A 9 56.07 -37.22 -36.10
C LYS A 9 56.26 -37.18 -34.56
N MET A 10 55.20 -37.42 -33.77
CA MET A 10 54.95 -38.59 -32.89
C MET A 10 56.06 -38.94 -31.85
N PHE A 11 55.87 -38.74 -30.53
CA PHE A 11 55.01 -39.43 -29.52
C PHE A 11 55.64 -40.67 -28.83
N ILE A 12 55.90 -40.57 -27.51
CA ILE A 12 56.06 -41.56 -26.41
C ILE A 12 56.62 -40.73 -25.20
N SER A 13 55.90 -40.45 -24.10
CA SER A 13 55.56 -41.31 -22.92
C SER A 13 56.81 -41.82 -22.17
N VAL A 14 56.98 -41.75 -20.83
CA VAL A 14 56.03 -41.53 -19.70
C VAL A 14 56.82 -41.30 -18.36
N LEU A 15 56.30 -40.47 -17.42
CA LEU A 15 56.62 -40.38 -15.94
C LEU A 15 58.11 -40.12 -15.52
N VAL A 16 58.54 -39.74 -14.30
CA VAL A 16 58.00 -39.33 -12.96
C VAL A 16 59.16 -38.58 -12.23
N CYS A 17 59.02 -37.69 -11.22
CA CYS A 17 57.97 -36.75 -10.80
C CYS A 17 58.54 -35.81 -9.69
N PHE A 18 58.06 -34.57 -9.56
CA PHE A 18 58.07 -33.81 -8.28
C PHE A 18 56.96 -32.76 -8.29
N ALA A 19 55.98 -32.90 -7.40
CA ALA A 19 54.83 -32.01 -7.31
C ALA A 19 54.90 -31.16 -6.05
N VAL A 20 54.93 -29.83 -6.22
CA VAL A 20 54.60 -28.87 -5.15
C VAL A 20 53.33 -28.16 -5.56
N THR A 21 52.19 -28.75 -5.23
CA THR A 21 50.87 -28.15 -5.42
C THR A 21 50.59 -27.16 -4.28
N LEU A 22 50.76 -25.87 -4.56
CA LEU A 22 50.13 -24.83 -3.73
C LEU A 22 48.61 -25.02 -3.82
N PHE A 23 47.97 -25.43 -2.73
CA PHE A 23 46.53 -25.37 -2.57
C PHE A 23 46.10 -23.91 -2.40
N THR A 24 45.85 -23.20 -3.50
CA THR A 24 45.12 -21.93 -3.45
C THR A 24 43.64 -22.21 -3.22
N LEU A 25 43.23 -22.20 -1.96
CA LEU A 25 41.83 -22.12 -1.57
C LEU A 25 41.16 -20.96 -2.34
N PRO A 26 40.01 -21.18 -2.99
CA PRO A 26 39.26 -20.08 -3.59
C PRO A 26 38.71 -19.19 -2.48
N LEU A 27 39.40 -18.08 -2.22
CA LEU A 27 38.88 -16.97 -1.45
C LEU A 27 37.69 -16.38 -2.23
N HIS A 28 36.50 -16.92 -1.95
CA HIS A 28 35.24 -16.30 -2.36
C HIS A 28 35.08 -14.99 -1.61
N LEU A 29 35.66 -13.93 -2.17
CA LEU A 29 35.49 -12.55 -1.73
C LEU A 29 34.07 -12.10 -2.02
N TYR A 30 33.15 -12.41 -1.11
CA TYR A 30 31.82 -11.82 -1.10
C TYR A 30 31.96 -10.33 -0.74
N SER A 31 31.88 -9.48 -1.77
CA SER A 31 31.81 -8.03 -1.63
C SER A 31 30.51 -7.63 -0.90
N VAL A 32 30.51 -6.43 -0.30
CA VAL A 32 29.28 -5.81 0.20
C VAL A 32 28.22 -5.82 -0.90
N GLU A 33 27.02 -6.27 -0.57
CA GLU A 33 25.90 -6.29 -1.50
C GLU A 33 25.46 -4.86 -1.83
N VAL A 34 25.75 -4.41 -3.06
CA VAL A 34 25.32 -3.10 -3.56
C VAL A 34 23.81 -3.12 -3.72
N LYS A 35 23.12 -2.33 -2.90
CA LYS A 35 21.66 -2.20 -2.92
C LYS A 35 21.27 -1.18 -4.00
N LYS A 36 20.03 -1.28 -4.50
CA LYS A 36 19.47 -0.34 -5.49
C LYS A 36 18.04 0.05 -5.15
N ILE A 37 17.68 1.28 -5.51
CA ILE A 37 16.30 1.71 -5.71
C ILE A 37 16.05 1.71 -7.22
N ASP A 38 14.90 1.20 -7.67
CA ASP A 38 14.65 0.85 -9.08
C ASP A 38 13.19 1.18 -9.44
N ILE A 39 12.95 2.41 -9.90
CA ILE A 39 11.64 3.04 -10.07
C ILE A 39 11.21 2.92 -11.53
N HIS A 40 10.14 2.18 -11.80
CA HIS A 40 9.72 1.82 -13.16
C HIS A 40 8.23 1.50 -13.32
N ARG A 41 7.45 1.41 -12.24
CA ARG A 41 6.01 1.12 -12.28
C ARG A 41 5.18 2.36 -12.03
N PHE A 42 3.92 2.30 -12.44
CA PHE A 42 2.94 3.34 -12.18
C PHE A 42 2.88 3.69 -10.68
N GLU A 43 2.78 2.68 -9.81
CA GLU A 43 2.67 2.88 -8.36
C GLU A 43 3.96 3.46 -7.74
N ASP A 44 5.14 3.18 -8.34
CA ASP A 44 6.42 3.73 -7.88
C ASP A 44 6.49 5.25 -8.18
N PHE A 45 6.06 5.67 -9.37
CA PHE A 45 6.01 7.09 -9.75
C PHE A 45 4.81 7.86 -9.16
N GLN A 46 3.71 7.17 -8.82
CA GLN A 46 2.51 7.79 -8.24
C GLN A 46 2.73 8.32 -6.80
N GLN A 47 3.80 7.91 -6.11
CA GLN A 47 4.15 8.45 -4.79
C GLN A 47 4.84 9.83 -4.83
N GLY A 48 5.24 10.30 -6.03
CA GLY A 48 5.91 11.58 -6.20
C GLY A 48 4.97 12.76 -6.44
N GLU A 49 5.55 13.96 -6.44
CA GLU A 49 4.86 15.22 -6.66
C GLU A 49 4.94 15.66 -8.13
N PHE A 50 3.78 15.90 -8.75
CA PHE A 50 3.65 16.30 -10.15
C PHE A 50 3.55 17.83 -10.29
N ARG A 51 4.48 18.45 -11.04
CA ARG A 51 4.50 19.90 -11.33
C ARG A 51 4.57 20.12 -12.85
N GLY A 52 3.42 20.10 -13.51
CA GLY A 52 3.36 20.14 -14.99
C GLY A 52 3.84 18.85 -15.66
N THR A 53 3.87 17.75 -14.91
CA THR A 53 4.14 16.39 -15.39
C THR A 53 2.86 15.56 -15.40
N SER A 54 2.92 14.44 -16.10
CA SER A 54 1.84 13.46 -16.22
C SER A 54 2.44 12.05 -16.21
N LEU A 55 1.63 11.06 -15.83
CA LEU A 55 2.07 9.68 -15.65
C LEU A 55 1.09 8.75 -16.37
N ASP A 56 1.58 7.94 -17.32
CA ASP A 56 0.75 6.95 -18.00
C ASP A 56 0.63 5.64 -17.19
N GLY A 57 -0.43 4.87 -17.44
CA GLY A 57 -0.67 3.58 -16.80
C GLY A 57 0.35 2.48 -17.10
N LYS A 58 1.41 2.78 -17.88
CA LYS A 58 2.58 1.90 -18.08
C LYS A 58 3.75 2.27 -17.17
N GLY A 59 3.63 3.33 -16.38
CA GLY A 59 4.68 3.81 -15.47
C GLY A 59 5.62 4.83 -16.09
N ARG A 60 5.23 5.54 -17.16
CA ARG A 60 6.10 6.51 -17.83
C ARG A 60 5.70 7.95 -17.51
N LEU A 61 6.66 8.74 -17.02
CA LEU A 61 6.49 10.18 -16.81
C LEU A 61 6.66 10.94 -18.12
N PHE A 62 5.81 11.94 -18.38
CA PHE A 62 5.90 12.84 -19.53
C PHE A 62 5.47 14.26 -19.15
N ILE A 63 5.70 15.24 -20.03
CA ILE A 63 5.23 16.63 -19.82
C ILE A 63 3.71 16.67 -19.91
N GLY A 64 3.07 17.31 -18.93
CA GLY A 64 1.61 17.41 -18.84
C GLY A 64 0.99 18.52 -19.68
N PRO A 65 -0.35 18.62 -19.67
CA PRO A 65 -1.08 19.68 -20.34
C PRO A 65 -0.72 21.07 -19.77
N ARG A 66 -1.05 22.14 -20.49
CA ARG A 66 -1.04 23.49 -19.92
C ARG A 66 -2.19 23.65 -18.93
N ILE A 67 -1.88 24.14 -17.73
CA ILE A 67 -2.83 24.33 -16.65
C ILE A 67 -2.81 25.80 -16.25
N ASN A 68 -3.94 26.48 -16.43
CA ASN A 68 -4.13 27.88 -16.04
C ASN A 68 -5.05 27.91 -14.82
N VAL A 69 -4.50 28.24 -13.64
CA VAL A 69 -5.31 28.47 -12.43
C VAL A 69 -6.05 29.81 -12.60
N VAL A 70 -7.38 29.77 -12.48
CA VAL A 70 -8.24 30.93 -12.71
C VAL A 70 -8.66 31.52 -11.36
N PRO A 71 -8.44 32.82 -11.09
CA PRO A 71 -8.89 33.46 -9.86
C PRO A 71 -10.42 33.38 -9.69
N GLY A 72 -10.86 32.77 -8.59
CA GLY A 72 -12.27 32.64 -8.23
C GLY A 72 -12.64 33.40 -6.94
N PRO A 73 -13.94 33.43 -6.56
CA PRO A 73 -14.39 34.03 -5.31
C PRO A 73 -13.97 33.18 -4.11
N VAL A 74 -13.32 33.76 -3.09
CA VAL A 74 -12.87 33.03 -1.89
C VAL A 74 -14.05 32.38 -1.17
N ARG A 75 -14.19 31.06 -1.28
CA ARG A 75 -15.30 30.24 -0.77
C ARG A 75 -14.77 28.89 -0.29
N GLU A 76 -15.57 28.18 0.50
CA GLU A 76 -15.23 26.84 0.99
C GLU A 76 -15.59 25.76 -0.04
N TYR A 77 -16.76 25.89 -0.69
CA TYR A 77 -17.27 24.94 -1.67
C TYR A 77 -17.71 25.60 -2.98
N TYR A 78 -17.24 25.04 -4.09
CA TYR A 78 -17.83 25.17 -5.43
C TYR A 78 -18.61 23.89 -5.74
N LEU A 79 -19.88 24.04 -6.12
CA LEU A 79 -20.83 22.93 -6.25
C LEU A 79 -21.41 22.79 -7.67
N ALA A 80 -21.39 23.86 -8.45
CA ALA A 80 -21.84 23.86 -9.83
C ALA A 80 -20.81 24.54 -10.74
N LEU A 81 -20.65 24.03 -11.96
CA LEU A 81 -19.75 24.57 -12.98
C LEU A 81 -20.38 24.42 -14.37
N ASP A 82 -20.37 25.49 -15.15
CA ASP A 82 -20.64 25.46 -16.59
C ASP A 82 -19.88 26.60 -17.30
N THR A 83 -19.70 26.52 -18.63
CA THR A 83 -18.98 27.56 -19.41
C THR A 83 -19.85 28.14 -20.53
N ALA A 84 -19.76 29.44 -20.71
CA ALA A 84 -20.49 30.16 -21.74
C ALA A 84 -19.78 30.08 -23.12
N PRO A 85 -20.50 30.28 -24.24
CA PRO A 85 -19.89 30.27 -25.58
C PRO A 85 -18.77 31.29 -25.81
N ASN A 86 -18.76 32.38 -25.04
CA ASN A 86 -17.70 33.40 -25.06
C ASN A 86 -16.47 33.06 -24.18
N GLY A 87 -16.49 31.91 -23.49
CA GLY A 87 -15.44 31.44 -22.60
C GLY A 87 -15.63 31.76 -21.11
N ASP A 88 -16.62 32.58 -20.72
CA ASP A 88 -16.84 32.90 -19.32
C ASP A 88 -17.25 31.66 -18.51
N ILE A 89 -16.72 31.55 -17.29
CA ILE A 89 -16.96 30.41 -16.40
C ILE A 89 -18.01 30.81 -15.37
N TYR A 90 -19.02 29.97 -15.14
CA TYR A 90 -20.04 30.17 -14.11
C TYR A 90 -19.88 29.15 -13.00
N VAL A 91 -19.77 29.62 -11.76
CA VAL A 91 -19.53 28.79 -10.57
C VAL A 91 -20.60 29.02 -9.51
N GLY A 92 -21.29 27.95 -9.13
CA GLY A 92 -22.25 27.92 -8.02
C GLY A 92 -21.57 27.57 -6.71
N THR A 93 -21.93 28.27 -5.63
CA THR A 93 -21.25 28.13 -4.32
C THR A 93 -22.12 27.48 -3.25
N GLY A 94 -21.48 26.76 -2.33
CA GLY A 94 -22.11 26.19 -1.15
C GLY A 94 -22.02 27.07 0.10
N HIS A 95 -22.84 26.74 1.09
CA HIS A 95 -22.94 27.42 2.40
C HIS A 95 -23.13 28.95 2.30
N ARG A 96 -23.81 29.38 1.23
CA ARG A 96 -24.33 30.70 0.87
C ARG A 96 -24.62 30.65 -0.63
N ALA A 97 -25.87 30.36 -1.02
CA ALA A 97 -26.24 30.17 -2.41
C ALA A 97 -26.00 31.44 -3.24
N ALA A 98 -24.94 31.41 -4.05
CA ALA A 98 -24.61 32.44 -5.01
C ALA A 98 -24.06 31.82 -6.30
N LEU A 99 -24.22 32.55 -7.40
CA LEU A 99 -23.58 32.25 -8.68
C LEU A 99 -22.61 33.37 -9.03
N TYR A 100 -21.39 33.00 -9.38
CA TYR A 100 -20.36 33.90 -9.85
C TYR A 100 -20.06 33.65 -11.32
N ARG A 101 -19.89 34.74 -12.07
CA ARG A 101 -19.35 34.76 -13.44
C ARG A 101 -17.89 35.17 -13.35
N VAL A 102 -17.00 34.35 -13.90
CA VAL A 102 -15.58 34.66 -14.07
C VAL A 102 -15.34 34.95 -15.54
N ILE A 103 -14.88 36.17 -15.85
CA ILE A 103 -14.78 36.70 -17.21
C ILE A 103 -13.48 36.24 -17.86
N SER A 104 -13.57 35.52 -18.98
CA SER A 104 -12.39 34.94 -19.65
C SER A 104 -11.53 35.96 -20.40
N THR A 105 -12.10 37.10 -20.80
CA THR A 105 -11.37 38.23 -21.41
C THR A 105 -11.85 39.53 -20.76
N PRO A 106 -11.19 40.04 -19.71
CA PRO A 106 -11.55 41.34 -19.15
C PRO A 106 -11.39 42.40 -20.23
N THR A 107 -12.49 43.08 -20.57
CA THR A 107 -12.45 44.19 -21.53
C THR A 107 -11.46 45.23 -21.02
N PRO A 108 -10.47 45.67 -21.83
CA PRO A 108 -9.69 46.84 -21.48
C PRO A 108 -10.66 48.02 -21.41
N THR A 109 -10.92 48.54 -20.21
CA THR A 109 -11.70 49.76 -20.06
C THR A 109 -10.94 50.85 -20.81
N THR A 110 -11.50 51.33 -21.92
CA THR A 110 -10.93 52.43 -22.69
C THR A 110 -10.73 53.62 -21.76
N ALA A 111 -9.51 54.16 -21.72
CA ALA A 111 -9.05 55.12 -20.70
C ALA A 111 -9.74 56.50 -20.73
N VAL A 112 -10.84 56.65 -21.47
CA VAL A 112 -11.62 57.88 -21.65
C VAL A 112 -12.61 58.11 -20.51
N ASP A 113 -13.25 57.05 -19.99
CA ASP A 113 -14.24 57.17 -18.90
C ASP A 113 -13.60 57.17 -17.49
N ALA A 114 -12.28 56.95 -17.39
CA ALA A 114 -11.58 56.74 -16.12
C ALA A 114 -11.12 58.05 -15.43
N GLN A 115 -11.18 59.21 -16.10
CA GLN A 115 -10.59 60.45 -15.55
C GLN A 115 -11.48 61.21 -14.55
N GLU A 116 -12.79 61.01 -14.48
CA GLU A 116 -13.65 61.77 -13.55
C GLU A 116 -13.80 61.19 -12.14
N LYS A 117 -13.35 59.95 -11.86
CA LYS A 117 -13.64 59.28 -10.57
C LYS A 117 -12.49 58.53 -9.89
N GLY A 118 -11.23 58.84 -10.23
CA GLY A 118 -10.06 58.42 -9.43
C GLY A 118 -9.94 56.91 -9.14
N LYS A 119 -10.53 56.07 -10.01
CA LYS A 119 -10.52 54.61 -9.89
C LYS A 119 -9.88 54.02 -11.15
N THR A 120 -8.57 53.81 -11.08
CA THR A 120 -7.84 52.91 -11.99
C THR A 120 -8.17 51.45 -11.67
N GLY A 121 -9.46 51.11 -11.78
CA GLY A 121 -9.97 49.76 -11.60
C GLY A 121 -10.10 49.06 -12.94
N THR A 122 -9.32 48.01 -13.17
CA THR A 122 -9.78 46.91 -14.01
C THR A 122 -11.13 46.44 -13.46
N ALA A 123 -12.12 46.23 -14.33
CA ALA A 123 -13.38 45.63 -13.90
C ALA A 123 -13.07 44.27 -13.25
N SER A 124 -13.67 44.00 -12.08
CA SER A 124 -13.34 42.76 -11.36
C SER A 124 -13.66 41.56 -12.25
N ALA A 125 -12.65 40.71 -12.47
CA ALA A 125 -12.77 39.54 -13.34
C ALA A 125 -13.77 38.51 -12.79
N VAL A 126 -14.17 38.64 -11.52
CA VAL A 126 -15.20 37.82 -10.85
C VAL A 126 -16.38 38.72 -10.49
N GLN A 127 -17.58 38.36 -10.93
CA GLN A 127 -18.83 39.09 -10.68
C GLN A 127 -19.84 38.17 -10.01
N GLU A 128 -20.42 38.61 -8.89
CA GLU A 128 -21.60 37.96 -8.32
C GLU A 128 -22.81 38.33 -9.21
N VAL A 129 -23.44 37.33 -9.83
CA VAL A 129 -24.57 37.56 -10.75
C VAL A 129 -25.91 37.16 -10.13
N PHE A 130 -25.90 36.29 -9.12
CA PHE A 130 -27.09 35.81 -8.41
C PHE A 130 -26.76 35.47 -6.96
N ARG A 131 -27.75 35.69 -6.08
CA ARG A 131 -27.74 35.28 -4.67
C ARG A 131 -29.17 34.96 -4.22
N THR A 132 -29.32 33.95 -3.39
CA THR A 132 -30.58 33.63 -2.70
C THR A 132 -30.34 33.22 -1.25
N ASP A 133 -31.41 32.99 -0.51
CA ASP A 133 -31.41 32.65 0.92
C ASP A 133 -31.31 31.14 1.18
N ALA A 134 -31.45 30.32 0.13
CA ALA A 134 -31.11 28.90 0.15
C ALA A 134 -29.62 28.66 0.48
N LEU A 135 -29.26 27.44 0.88
CA LEU A 135 -27.91 27.13 1.33
C LEU A 135 -26.90 27.10 0.18
N ASP A 136 -27.24 26.44 -0.93
CA ASP A 136 -26.33 26.07 -2.00
C ASP A 136 -26.89 26.35 -3.40
N VAL A 137 -26.00 26.63 -4.36
CA VAL A 137 -26.27 26.51 -5.81
C VAL A 137 -25.59 25.24 -6.33
N PHE A 138 -26.34 24.15 -6.44
CA PHE A 138 -25.84 22.81 -6.82
C PHE A 138 -25.90 22.53 -8.33
N ALA A 139 -26.75 23.24 -9.07
CA ALA A 139 -26.84 23.13 -10.53
C ALA A 139 -26.70 24.51 -11.19
N VAL A 140 -26.03 24.54 -12.34
CA VAL A 140 -25.95 25.71 -13.22
C VAL A 140 -26.05 25.23 -14.66
N LEU A 141 -26.73 26.02 -15.49
CA LEU A 141 -26.84 25.80 -16.93
C LEU A 141 -26.69 27.13 -17.66
N VAL A 142 -25.72 27.20 -18.57
CA VAL A 142 -25.60 28.27 -19.56
C VAL A 142 -26.09 27.72 -20.89
N LYS A 143 -27.24 28.23 -21.36
CA LYS A 143 -27.82 27.84 -22.65
C LYS A 143 -27.00 28.39 -23.80
N LYS A 144 -27.14 27.80 -24.99
CA LYS A 144 -26.45 28.24 -26.23
C LYS A 144 -26.74 29.69 -26.63
N ASN A 145 -27.91 30.23 -26.23
CA ASN A 145 -28.28 31.62 -26.46
C ASN A 145 -27.68 32.60 -25.42
N GLY A 146 -26.93 32.11 -24.43
CA GLY A 146 -26.33 32.89 -23.35
C GLY A 146 -27.23 33.11 -22.12
N ASP A 147 -28.47 32.59 -22.10
CA ASP A 147 -29.28 32.60 -20.88
C ASP A 147 -28.65 31.71 -19.79
N VAL A 148 -28.62 32.21 -18.55
CA VAL A 148 -28.05 31.51 -17.39
C VAL A 148 -29.15 31.12 -16.41
N TYR A 149 -29.10 29.88 -15.94
CA TYR A 149 -30.03 29.31 -14.95
C TYR A 149 -29.26 28.71 -13.78
N ALA A 150 -29.80 28.86 -12.57
CA ALA A 150 -29.25 28.27 -11.35
C ALA A 150 -30.30 27.42 -10.62
N GLY A 151 -29.91 26.22 -10.21
CA GLY A 151 -30.68 25.29 -9.37
C GLY A 151 -30.16 25.32 -7.93
N THR A 152 -31.08 25.38 -6.98
CA THR A 152 -30.78 25.59 -5.55
C THR A 152 -31.01 24.34 -4.71
N SER A 153 -30.40 24.28 -3.53
CA SER A 153 -30.61 23.21 -2.52
C SER A 153 -30.21 23.70 -1.11
N PRO A 154 -30.90 23.28 -0.03
CA PRO A 154 -32.29 22.82 -0.03
C PRO A 154 -33.21 23.93 -0.59
N GLU A 155 -34.54 23.72 -0.59
CA GLU A 155 -35.51 24.59 -1.28
C GLU A 155 -35.28 24.60 -2.80
N GLY A 156 -35.48 23.44 -3.42
CA GLY A 156 -35.14 23.17 -4.80
C GLY A 156 -35.94 24.02 -5.78
N LYS A 157 -35.34 25.11 -6.27
CA LYS A 157 -35.91 26.02 -7.26
C LYS A 157 -34.94 26.31 -8.39
N VAL A 158 -35.48 26.58 -9.58
CA VAL A 158 -34.73 27.03 -10.76
C VAL A 158 -34.97 28.53 -10.97
N TYR A 159 -33.90 29.31 -11.00
CA TYR A 159 -33.91 30.74 -11.26
C TYR A 159 -33.32 31.04 -12.64
N ARG A 160 -33.95 31.95 -13.40
CA ARG A 160 -33.34 32.56 -14.59
C ARG A 160 -32.63 33.85 -14.16
N ILE A 161 -31.40 34.03 -14.62
CA ILE A 161 -30.52 35.12 -14.18
C ILE A 161 -30.33 36.12 -15.33
N SER A 162 -30.78 37.36 -15.12
CA SER A 162 -30.59 38.44 -16.10
C SER A 162 -29.20 39.07 -15.98
N ILE A 163 -28.30 38.72 -16.89
CA ILE A 163 -26.93 39.26 -16.95
C ILE A 163 -26.91 40.72 -17.46
N ALA A 164 -27.92 41.14 -18.23
CA ALA A 164 -28.00 42.47 -18.84
C ALA A 164 -28.28 43.62 -17.85
N ALA A 165 -28.78 43.33 -16.64
CA ALA A 165 -29.13 44.35 -15.64
C ALA A 165 -27.92 44.89 -14.86
N SER A 166 -26.76 44.23 -14.93
CA SER A 166 -25.61 44.50 -14.05
C SER A 166 -24.87 45.82 -14.32
N THR A 167 -25.18 46.54 -15.41
CA THR A 167 -24.47 47.76 -15.82
C THR A 167 -24.91 49.06 -15.11
N LYS A 168 -25.91 49.01 -14.22
CA LYS A 168 -26.39 50.19 -13.47
C LYS A 168 -26.52 49.94 -11.96
N ASN A 169 -25.38 50.02 -11.26
CA ASN A 169 -25.27 50.31 -9.81
C ASN A 169 -26.09 49.44 -8.82
N LYS A 170 -26.46 48.21 -9.17
CA LYS A 170 -26.82 47.14 -8.22
C LYS A 170 -26.16 45.83 -8.67
N ASN A 171 -25.22 45.32 -7.87
CA ASN A 171 -24.41 44.12 -8.19
C ASN A 171 -25.18 42.80 -7.98
N THR A 172 -26.41 42.73 -8.46
CA THR A 172 -27.24 41.51 -8.45
C THR A 172 -28.10 41.55 -9.71
N GLY A 173 -27.97 40.56 -10.59
CA GLY A 173 -28.90 40.39 -11.69
C GLY A 173 -30.33 40.22 -11.16
N GLU A 174 -31.32 40.69 -11.92
CA GLU A 174 -32.71 40.51 -11.53
C GLU A 174 -33.03 39.00 -11.47
N LYS A 175 -33.34 38.50 -10.26
CA LYS A 175 -33.63 37.09 -10.02
C LYS A 175 -35.11 36.83 -10.31
N LYS A 176 -35.40 36.07 -11.37
CA LYS A 176 -36.75 35.58 -11.65
C LYS A 176 -36.83 34.09 -11.34
N GLU A 177 -37.70 33.71 -10.40
CA GLU A 177 -38.08 32.30 -10.22
C GLU A 177 -38.69 31.81 -11.55
N PHE A 178 -38.08 30.77 -12.12
CA PHE A 178 -38.45 30.25 -13.44
C PHE A 178 -39.24 28.95 -13.31
N PHE A 179 -38.89 28.12 -12.33
CA PHE A 179 -39.62 26.89 -12.02
C PHE A 179 -39.43 26.49 -10.55
N ASN A 180 -40.51 26.02 -9.93
CA ASN A 180 -40.55 25.46 -8.58
C ASN A 180 -41.27 24.09 -8.62
N PRO A 181 -40.55 22.96 -8.51
CA PRO A 181 -41.13 21.61 -8.50
C PRO A 181 -41.75 21.18 -7.15
N ASP A 182 -41.64 21.99 -6.09
CA ASP A 182 -41.91 21.60 -4.68
C ASP A 182 -41.01 20.44 -4.20
N GLU A 183 -39.70 20.56 -4.48
CA GLU A 183 -38.67 19.57 -4.13
C GLU A 183 -37.61 20.18 -3.22
N LYS A 184 -36.81 19.34 -2.56
CA LYS A 184 -35.68 19.83 -1.76
C LYS A 184 -34.44 20.12 -2.59
N PHE A 185 -34.18 19.34 -3.64
CA PHE A 185 -32.90 19.39 -4.37
C PHE A 185 -33.12 19.56 -5.87
N ILE A 186 -32.38 20.50 -6.48
CA ILE A 186 -32.15 20.54 -7.94
C ILE A 186 -30.71 20.07 -8.17
N TRP A 187 -30.55 18.85 -8.70
CA TRP A 187 -29.24 18.20 -8.82
C TRP A 187 -28.51 18.51 -10.12
N ASP A 188 -29.23 18.60 -11.24
CA ASP A 188 -28.63 18.88 -12.55
C ASP A 188 -29.62 19.58 -13.50
N LEU A 189 -29.09 20.39 -14.41
CA LEU A 189 -29.81 21.13 -15.43
C LEU A 189 -29.10 20.95 -16.78
N LYS A 190 -29.85 20.62 -17.84
CA LYS A 190 -29.32 20.47 -19.21
C LYS A 190 -30.26 21.08 -20.25
N GLU A 191 -29.72 21.68 -21.30
CA GLU A 191 -30.49 22.16 -22.46
C GLU A 191 -30.68 21.02 -23.49
N ASP A 192 -31.92 20.70 -23.83
CA ASP A 192 -32.21 19.77 -24.94
C ASP A 192 -32.05 20.44 -26.32
N LYS A 193 -32.00 19.64 -27.40
CA LYS A 193 -31.80 20.19 -28.77
C LYS A 193 -32.98 21.03 -29.29
N THR A 194 -34.12 21.01 -28.61
CA THR A 194 -35.28 21.88 -28.89
C THR A 194 -35.31 23.14 -28.03
N GLY A 195 -34.33 23.32 -27.12
CA GLY A 195 -34.20 24.50 -26.27
C GLY A 195 -34.99 24.44 -24.96
N ASN A 196 -35.56 23.28 -24.58
CA ASN A 196 -36.13 23.09 -23.25
C ASN A 196 -35.02 22.85 -22.22
N ILE A 197 -35.33 23.07 -20.94
CA ILE A 197 -34.47 22.68 -19.82
C ILE A 197 -34.96 21.35 -19.28
N ILE A 198 -34.05 20.37 -19.22
CA ILE A 198 -34.25 19.12 -18.48
C ILE A 198 -33.70 19.33 -17.07
N CYS A 199 -34.52 19.03 -16.07
CA CYS A 199 -34.23 19.29 -14.65
C CYS A 199 -34.35 17.99 -13.84
N ALA A 200 -33.26 17.62 -13.17
CA ALA A 200 -33.20 16.49 -12.25
C ALA A 200 -33.41 16.95 -10.81
N VAL A 201 -34.25 16.25 -10.07
CA VAL A 201 -34.61 16.61 -8.69
C VAL A 201 -34.35 15.49 -7.69
N GLY A 202 -34.30 15.87 -6.41
CA GLY A 202 -34.15 14.95 -5.30
C GLY A 202 -35.22 15.12 -4.22
N SER A 203 -35.63 13.97 -3.66
CA SER A 203 -36.76 13.67 -2.77
C SER A 203 -37.80 12.80 -3.47
N SER A 204 -38.27 13.17 -4.68
CA SER A 204 -39.20 12.34 -5.47
C SER A 204 -38.58 11.53 -6.62
N GLY A 205 -37.27 11.61 -6.86
CA GLY A 205 -36.63 10.92 -7.99
C GLY A 205 -37.12 11.40 -9.37
N GLY A 206 -37.61 12.64 -9.47
CA GLY A 206 -38.22 13.18 -10.68
C GLY A 206 -37.24 13.66 -11.75
N VAL A 207 -37.70 13.64 -13.00
CA VAL A 207 -37.13 14.46 -14.09
C VAL A 207 -38.24 15.28 -14.73
N TYR A 208 -38.03 16.58 -14.86
CA TYR A 208 -38.93 17.52 -15.50
C TYR A 208 -38.36 18.03 -16.83
N ARG A 209 -39.25 18.31 -17.79
CA ARG A 209 -38.97 19.11 -18.99
C ARG A 209 -39.67 20.45 -18.83
N ILE A 210 -38.92 21.54 -18.91
CA ILE A 210 -39.37 22.91 -18.73
C ILE A 210 -39.18 23.64 -20.06
N ASP A 211 -40.28 24.15 -20.64
CA ASP A 211 -40.22 24.86 -21.91
C ASP A 211 -39.62 26.29 -21.76
N PRO A 212 -39.34 27.01 -22.85
CA PRO A 212 -38.78 28.38 -22.78
C PRO A 212 -39.68 29.41 -22.08
N THR A 213 -40.96 29.13 -21.84
CA THR A 213 -41.89 30.01 -21.11
C THR A 213 -41.84 29.80 -19.60
N GLY A 214 -41.33 28.64 -19.15
CA GLY A 214 -41.32 28.19 -17.76
C GLY A 214 -42.36 27.11 -17.44
N GLN A 215 -43.17 26.70 -18.43
CA GLN A 215 -44.15 25.63 -18.22
C GLN A 215 -43.42 24.28 -18.16
N ALA A 216 -43.60 23.58 -17.04
CA ALA A 216 -42.96 22.29 -16.79
C ALA A 216 -43.92 21.11 -16.90
N VAL A 217 -43.39 19.95 -17.28
CA VAL A 217 -44.04 18.64 -17.25
C VAL A 217 -43.08 17.62 -16.65
N LYS A 218 -43.52 16.84 -15.65
CA LYS A 218 -42.75 15.70 -15.13
C LYS A 218 -42.77 14.59 -16.20
N ILE A 219 -41.59 14.18 -16.68
CA ILE A 219 -41.44 13.19 -17.76
C ILE A 219 -40.97 11.82 -17.28
N PHE A 220 -40.45 11.75 -16.05
CA PHE A 220 -40.04 10.51 -15.39
C PHE A 220 -40.10 10.67 -13.86
N THR A 221 -40.26 9.56 -13.16
CA THR A 221 -40.18 9.41 -11.70
C THR A 221 -39.55 8.06 -11.45
N SER A 222 -38.44 8.05 -10.71
CA SER A 222 -37.75 6.82 -10.33
C SER A 222 -38.35 6.20 -9.06
N GLU A 223 -37.99 4.94 -8.78
CA GLU A 223 -38.12 4.35 -7.44
C GLU A 223 -36.99 4.85 -6.51
N ASP A 224 -35.89 5.37 -7.07
CA ASP A 224 -34.85 6.11 -6.34
C ASP A 224 -35.41 7.47 -5.88
N THR A 225 -35.01 7.93 -4.70
CA THR A 225 -35.32 9.28 -4.19
C THR A 225 -34.52 10.38 -4.89
N HIS A 226 -33.37 10.03 -5.47
CA HIS A 226 -32.43 10.97 -6.08
C HIS A 226 -32.10 10.63 -7.53
N ILE A 227 -32.31 11.60 -8.43
CA ILE A 227 -31.70 11.66 -9.75
C ILE A 227 -30.58 12.71 -9.72
N ILE A 228 -29.34 12.30 -9.95
CA ILE A 228 -28.15 13.10 -9.63
C ILE A 228 -27.33 13.54 -10.85
N SER A 229 -27.59 12.98 -12.04
CA SER A 229 -26.89 13.36 -13.28
C SER A 229 -27.80 13.27 -14.51
N LEU A 230 -27.59 14.20 -15.45
CA LEU A 230 -28.27 14.24 -16.74
C LEU A 230 -27.27 14.40 -17.89
N TYR A 231 -27.55 13.75 -19.01
CA TYR A 231 -26.84 13.99 -20.27
C TYR A 231 -27.80 13.97 -21.46
N ILE A 232 -27.63 14.93 -22.38
CA ILE A 232 -28.42 15.01 -23.62
C ILE A 232 -27.57 14.48 -24.77
N THR A 233 -27.99 13.36 -25.34
CA THR A 233 -27.23 12.68 -26.40
C THR A 233 -27.24 13.44 -27.73
N ARG A 234 -26.35 13.07 -28.63
CA ARG A 234 -26.33 13.51 -30.04
C ARG A 234 -27.64 13.17 -30.77
N SER A 235 -28.40 12.18 -30.29
CA SER A 235 -29.75 11.84 -30.80
C SER A 235 -30.92 12.59 -30.13
N ASN A 236 -30.64 13.53 -29.21
CA ASN A 236 -31.64 14.21 -28.34
C ASN A 236 -32.37 13.30 -27.34
N SER A 237 -31.88 12.08 -27.12
CA SER A 237 -32.29 11.22 -26.01
C SER A 237 -31.74 11.77 -24.70
N ILE A 238 -32.49 11.62 -23.60
CA ILE A 238 -32.05 12.04 -22.26
C ILE A 238 -31.52 10.80 -21.53
N LEU A 239 -30.26 10.83 -21.09
CA LEU A 239 -29.68 9.86 -20.17
C LEU A 239 -29.79 10.40 -18.74
N VAL A 240 -30.10 9.52 -17.80
CA VAL A 240 -30.46 9.87 -16.43
C VAL A 240 -29.76 8.90 -15.48
N GLY A 241 -28.97 9.43 -14.54
CA GLY A 241 -28.29 8.64 -13.51
C GLY A 241 -28.93 8.83 -12.14
N SER A 242 -29.24 7.72 -11.45
CA SER A 242 -29.79 7.76 -10.09
C SER A 242 -28.72 7.70 -8.99
N GLY A 243 -29.12 8.06 -7.77
CA GLY A 243 -28.24 8.22 -6.60
C GLY A 243 -28.47 7.28 -5.43
N ASP A 244 -29.42 6.34 -5.51
CA ASP A 244 -29.68 5.36 -4.43
C ASP A 244 -29.33 3.91 -4.84
N ARG A 245 -29.61 3.53 -6.09
CA ARG A 245 -29.40 2.18 -6.65
C ARG A 245 -28.51 2.17 -7.90
N GLY A 246 -27.94 3.31 -8.28
CA GLY A 246 -27.03 3.45 -9.41
C GLY A 246 -27.58 2.99 -10.75
N ILE A 247 -28.85 3.27 -11.03
CA ILE A 247 -29.47 2.87 -12.29
C ILE A 247 -29.20 3.95 -13.36
N LEU A 248 -28.76 3.50 -14.54
CA LEU A 248 -28.69 4.33 -15.74
C LEU A 248 -29.97 4.13 -16.56
N TYR A 249 -30.75 5.20 -16.73
CA TYR A 249 -31.94 5.22 -17.57
C TYR A 249 -31.70 6.01 -18.87
N ARG A 250 -32.53 5.72 -19.87
CA ARG A 250 -32.73 6.52 -21.08
C ARG A 250 -34.20 6.87 -21.24
N ILE A 251 -34.47 8.13 -21.58
CA ILE A 251 -35.79 8.64 -21.93
C ILE A 251 -35.77 9.09 -23.40
N ASP A 252 -36.60 8.44 -24.21
CA ASP A 252 -36.91 8.83 -25.59
C ASP A 252 -38.38 9.32 -25.63
N ASP A 253 -38.60 10.62 -25.88
CA ASP A 253 -39.88 11.33 -25.78
C ASP A 253 -40.59 11.26 -24.42
N ARG A 254 -41.18 10.10 -24.09
CA ARG A 254 -41.78 9.72 -22.80
C ARG A 254 -41.59 8.24 -22.47
N LYS A 255 -40.88 7.48 -23.31
CA LYS A 255 -40.58 6.06 -23.09
C LYS A 255 -39.28 5.97 -22.30
N VAL A 256 -39.37 5.40 -21.10
CA VAL A 256 -38.21 5.19 -20.21
C VAL A 256 -37.73 3.76 -20.37
N LYS A 257 -36.41 3.57 -20.41
CA LYS A 257 -35.74 2.26 -20.38
C LYS A 257 -34.60 2.29 -19.38
N VAL A 258 -34.45 1.22 -18.60
CA VAL A 258 -33.18 0.94 -17.92
C VAL A 258 -32.16 0.50 -18.97
N LEU A 259 -30.97 1.09 -18.94
CA LEU A 259 -29.83 0.70 -19.76
C LEU A 259 -28.84 -0.16 -18.98
N PHE A 260 -28.63 0.17 -17.70
CA PHE A 260 -27.72 -0.56 -16.83
C PHE A 260 -28.19 -0.47 -15.37
N ASP A 261 -28.02 -1.59 -14.65
CA ASP A 261 -28.24 -1.73 -13.22
C ASP A 261 -26.86 -1.94 -12.59
N SER A 262 -26.41 -0.97 -11.80
CA SER A 262 -25.04 -0.91 -11.30
C SER A 262 -24.90 -1.65 -9.97
N PRO A 263 -23.78 -2.36 -9.75
CA PRO A 263 -23.46 -2.89 -8.41
C PRO A 263 -23.02 -1.78 -7.41
N PHE A 264 -23.11 -0.51 -7.79
CA PHE A 264 -22.79 0.67 -6.99
C PHE A 264 -23.99 1.62 -6.91
N GLU A 265 -24.10 2.40 -5.85
CA GLU A 265 -25.30 3.17 -5.49
C GLU A 265 -25.51 4.47 -6.30
N GLU A 266 -24.46 5.07 -6.89
CA GLU A 266 -24.56 6.36 -7.58
C GLU A 266 -24.02 6.34 -9.02
N ILE A 267 -24.81 6.87 -9.98
CA ILE A 267 -24.34 7.27 -11.32
C ILE A 267 -24.04 8.77 -11.35
N ARG A 268 -22.81 9.16 -10.97
CA ARG A 268 -22.44 10.57 -10.74
C ARG A 268 -22.20 11.42 -12.00
N GLY A 269 -21.96 10.79 -13.15
CA GLY A 269 -21.62 11.49 -14.39
C GLY A 269 -21.81 10.60 -15.61
N ILE A 270 -22.16 11.23 -16.74
CA ILE A 270 -22.51 10.57 -18.01
C ILE A 270 -21.97 11.42 -19.16
N CYS A 271 -21.37 10.80 -20.18
CA CYS A 271 -20.98 11.46 -21.45
C CYS A 271 -21.03 10.49 -22.65
N GLU A 272 -21.05 11.02 -23.87
CA GLU A 272 -21.16 10.25 -25.11
C GLU A 272 -20.00 10.58 -26.07
N ASP A 273 -19.37 9.55 -26.65
CA ASP A 273 -18.32 9.74 -27.65
C ASP A 273 -18.86 10.11 -29.04
N LYS A 274 -17.97 10.23 -30.03
CA LYS A 274 -18.36 10.52 -31.43
C LYS A 274 -19.03 9.34 -32.13
N SER A 275 -18.87 8.13 -31.61
CA SER A 275 -19.46 6.89 -32.15
C SER A 275 -20.80 6.55 -31.49
N GLY A 276 -21.23 7.30 -30.47
CA GLY A 276 -22.45 7.04 -29.71
C GLY A 276 -22.29 6.01 -28.59
N ASN A 277 -21.05 5.65 -28.20
CA ASN A 277 -20.85 4.87 -26.98
C ASN A 277 -21.06 5.79 -25.77
N ILE A 278 -21.74 5.27 -24.74
CA ILE A 278 -22.12 6.01 -23.54
C ILE A 278 -21.17 5.62 -22.42
N TYR A 279 -20.45 6.60 -21.89
CA TYR A 279 -19.61 6.45 -20.71
C TYR A 279 -20.36 6.97 -19.49
N PHE A 280 -20.24 6.27 -18.37
CA PHE A 280 -20.87 6.66 -17.12
C PHE A 280 -20.04 6.20 -15.91
N SER A 281 -20.00 7.04 -14.88
CA SER A 281 -19.25 6.74 -13.66
C SER A 281 -20.16 6.19 -12.57
N ALA A 282 -19.96 4.93 -12.22
CA ALA A 282 -20.60 4.27 -11.10
C ALA A 282 -19.71 4.37 -9.85
N THR A 283 -20.28 4.81 -8.73
CA THR A 283 -19.53 5.17 -7.53
C THR A 283 -20.24 4.66 -6.29
N LYS A 284 -19.49 4.12 -5.32
CA LYS A 284 -20.05 3.74 -4.03
C LYS A 284 -20.68 4.96 -3.36
N GLY A 285 -21.93 4.81 -2.92
CA GLY A 285 -22.59 5.80 -2.08
C GLY A 285 -21.81 5.97 -0.78
N ILE A 286 -21.81 7.19 -0.23
CA ILE A 286 -21.25 7.44 1.11
C ILE A 286 -22.21 6.80 2.11
N SER A 287 -21.86 5.61 2.62
CA SER A 287 -22.76 4.89 3.54
C SER A 287 -22.85 5.65 4.87
N LYS A 288 -24.02 5.58 5.52
CA LYS A 288 -24.17 6.08 6.91
C LYS A 288 -23.29 5.30 7.90
N GLU A 289 -22.81 4.13 7.52
CA GLU A 289 -21.93 3.28 8.33
C GLU A 289 -20.46 3.75 8.26
N ASP A 290 -19.99 4.30 7.14
CA ASP A 290 -18.66 4.93 7.02
C ASP A 290 -18.54 6.22 7.86
N VAL A 291 -19.66 6.90 8.12
CA VAL A 291 -19.74 8.05 9.05
C VAL A 291 -19.71 7.59 10.53
N LEU A 292 -20.00 6.32 10.80
CA LEU A 292 -20.17 5.77 12.16
C LEU A 292 -19.00 4.89 12.64
N ASP A 293 -17.96 4.69 11.83
CA ASP A 293 -16.82 3.81 12.19
C ASP A 293 -15.76 4.51 13.08
N ASN A 294 -16.19 5.52 13.84
CA ASN A 294 -15.54 5.94 15.08
C ASN A 294 -16.46 5.56 16.27
N ALA A 295 -15.99 4.61 17.09
CA ALA A 295 -16.58 4.06 18.32
C ALA A 295 -17.48 2.80 18.20
N THR A 296 -16.82 1.63 18.18
CA THR A 296 -17.04 0.49 19.11
C THR A 296 -18.34 -0.34 19.05
N VAL A 297 -19.45 0.11 18.46
CA VAL A 297 -20.78 -0.52 18.66
C VAL A 297 -21.12 -1.64 17.65
N SER A 298 -20.42 -1.76 16.52
CA SER A 298 -20.78 -2.67 15.41
C SER A 298 -20.68 -4.18 15.70
N LYS A 299 -20.12 -4.59 16.85
CA LYS A 299 -19.83 -6.01 17.16
C LYS A 299 -21.01 -6.85 17.67
N LEU A 300 -22.20 -6.26 17.89
CA LEU A 300 -23.33 -6.91 18.55
C LEU A 300 -24.53 -7.29 17.65
N LEU A 301 -24.60 -6.84 16.39
CA LEU A 301 -25.85 -6.85 15.60
C LEU A 301 -25.85 -7.58 14.24
N LYS A 302 -24.92 -8.51 13.96
CA LYS A 302 -24.97 -9.33 12.72
C LYS A 302 -25.10 -10.84 12.99
N LYS A 303 -26.34 -11.30 13.16
CA LYS A 303 -26.73 -12.72 13.06
C LYS A 303 -28.07 -12.93 12.32
N LYS A 304 -28.12 -12.60 11.02
CA LYS A 304 -29.08 -13.19 10.05
C LYS A 304 -28.57 -13.04 8.61
N LYS A 305 -28.94 -14.02 7.77
CA LYS A 305 -28.64 -14.23 6.33
C LYS A 305 -27.17 -14.05 5.87
N LYS A 306 -26.52 -15.19 5.60
CA LYS A 306 -25.44 -15.28 4.60
C LYS A 306 -26.07 -15.56 3.23
N GLU A 307 -26.42 -14.51 2.49
CA GLU A 307 -26.31 -14.59 1.03
C GLU A 307 -24.86 -14.29 0.65
N LYS A 308 -24.39 -14.86 -0.46
CA LYS A 308 -22.99 -14.83 -0.87
C LYS A 308 -22.72 -13.55 -1.64
N GLU A 309 -22.86 -12.40 -0.99
CA GLU A 309 -22.54 -11.09 -1.57
C GLU A 309 -21.08 -11.09 -2.02
N THR A 310 -20.87 -10.92 -3.33
CA THR A 310 -19.56 -10.67 -3.92
C THR A 310 -19.07 -9.32 -3.39
N LYS A 311 -18.19 -9.33 -2.39
CA LYS A 311 -17.70 -8.10 -1.75
C LYS A 311 -16.94 -7.23 -2.76
N ILE A 312 -17.60 -6.20 -3.27
CA ILE A 312 -17.06 -5.22 -4.22
C ILE A 312 -15.91 -4.48 -3.53
N VAL A 313 -14.70 -4.58 -4.08
CA VAL A 313 -13.49 -4.00 -3.48
C VAL A 313 -13.25 -2.59 -3.99
N GLU A 314 -13.61 -2.34 -5.24
CA GLU A 314 -13.60 -1.04 -5.91
C GLU A 314 -14.45 0.01 -5.17
N LYS A 315 -14.02 1.28 -5.19
CA LYS A 315 -14.82 2.45 -4.77
C LYS A 315 -15.60 3.04 -5.94
N SER A 316 -15.05 3.00 -7.13
CA SER A 316 -15.65 3.58 -8.33
C SER A 316 -15.16 2.91 -9.61
N VAL A 317 -15.99 2.97 -10.65
CA VAL A 317 -15.75 2.39 -11.99
C VAL A 317 -16.24 3.37 -13.05
N LEU A 318 -15.41 3.61 -14.07
CA LEU A 318 -15.87 4.17 -15.34
C LEU A 318 -16.33 3.01 -16.21
N TYR A 319 -17.62 3.00 -16.56
CA TYR A 319 -18.19 2.08 -17.54
C TYR A 319 -18.24 2.73 -18.93
N CYS A 320 -18.18 1.90 -19.97
CA CYS A 320 -18.47 2.23 -21.36
C CYS A 320 -19.50 1.23 -21.88
N MET A 321 -20.71 1.72 -22.19
CA MET A 321 -21.73 0.96 -22.91
C MET A 321 -21.61 1.28 -24.41
N GLN A 322 -21.27 0.26 -25.19
CA GLN A 322 -21.15 0.35 -26.63
C GLN A 322 -22.52 0.38 -27.31
N THR A 323 -22.58 0.85 -28.55
CA THR A 323 -23.84 0.97 -29.33
C THR A 323 -24.58 -0.35 -29.60
N ASN A 324 -23.89 -1.49 -29.44
CA ASN A 324 -24.47 -2.84 -29.49
C ASN A 324 -25.02 -3.34 -28.14
N GLY A 325 -24.93 -2.55 -27.06
CA GLY A 325 -25.38 -2.88 -25.71
C GLY A 325 -24.34 -3.60 -24.83
N ILE A 326 -23.14 -3.89 -25.33
CA ILE A 326 -22.06 -4.45 -24.50
C ILE A 326 -21.54 -3.39 -23.53
N VAL A 327 -21.40 -3.73 -22.24
CA VAL A 327 -20.87 -2.85 -21.19
C VAL A 327 -19.52 -3.37 -20.71
N GLU A 328 -18.51 -2.50 -20.74
CA GLU A 328 -17.14 -2.77 -20.29
C GLU A 328 -16.72 -1.74 -19.25
N GLY A 329 -15.75 -2.08 -18.40
CA GLY A 329 -15.19 -1.17 -17.38
C GLY A 329 -13.75 -0.76 -17.71
N PRO A 330 -13.51 0.20 -18.62
CA PRO A 330 -12.16 0.60 -19.05
C PRO A 330 -11.28 1.16 -17.92
N TRP A 331 -11.85 1.66 -16.82
CA TRP A 331 -11.09 2.13 -15.67
C TRP A 331 -11.84 1.91 -14.35
N LYS A 332 -11.10 1.66 -13.27
CA LYS A 332 -11.64 1.46 -11.91
C LYS A 332 -10.61 1.82 -10.84
N SER A 333 -11.07 2.34 -9.70
CA SER A 333 -10.22 2.59 -8.53
C SER A 333 -10.75 1.90 -7.28
N LYS A 334 -9.83 1.43 -6.43
CA LYS A 334 -10.10 0.88 -5.09
C LYS A 334 -9.95 1.96 -4.00
N THR A 335 -9.33 3.07 -4.32
CA THR A 335 -8.89 4.11 -3.38
C THR A 335 -9.60 5.43 -3.58
N GLU A 336 -10.10 5.71 -4.78
CA GLU A 336 -10.67 7.01 -5.17
C GLU A 336 -12.13 6.88 -5.63
N TYR A 337 -12.91 7.94 -5.39
CA TYR A 337 -14.27 8.10 -5.91
C TYR A 337 -14.25 8.93 -7.20
N ILE A 338 -15.11 8.62 -8.18
CA ILE A 338 -15.32 9.49 -9.36
C ILE A 338 -16.39 10.52 -9.00
N TYR A 339 -16.09 11.81 -9.11
CA TYR A 339 -17.05 12.88 -8.87
C TYR A 339 -17.67 13.43 -10.15
N SER A 340 -16.91 13.46 -11.25
CA SER A 340 -17.32 14.03 -12.52
C SER A 340 -16.56 13.39 -13.68
N ILE A 341 -17.22 13.27 -14.84
CA ILE A 341 -16.59 12.84 -16.09
C ILE A 341 -16.94 13.80 -17.24
N TYR A 342 -16.05 13.89 -18.22
CA TYR A 342 -16.21 14.68 -19.43
C TYR A 342 -15.55 13.96 -20.61
N TYR A 343 -16.21 13.86 -21.77
CA TYR A 343 -15.58 13.31 -22.97
C TYR A 343 -14.89 14.43 -23.75
N ASP A 344 -13.56 14.35 -23.83
CA ASP A 344 -12.71 15.29 -24.56
C ASP A 344 -12.60 14.85 -26.03
N GLU A 345 -13.44 15.45 -26.88
CA GLU A 345 -13.49 15.15 -28.31
C GLU A 345 -12.14 15.32 -29.03
N LYS A 346 -11.21 16.15 -28.53
CA LYS A 346 -9.95 16.40 -29.22
C LYS A 346 -8.93 15.28 -29.02
N SER A 347 -8.92 14.66 -27.84
CA SER A 347 -8.03 13.53 -27.49
C SER A 347 -8.69 12.15 -27.62
N ASP A 348 -9.99 12.11 -27.91
CA ASP A 348 -10.81 10.89 -28.00
C ASP A 348 -10.74 10.04 -26.74
N SER A 349 -11.04 10.67 -25.60
CA SER A 349 -10.92 10.05 -24.28
C SER A 349 -11.85 10.68 -23.25
N VAL A 350 -12.13 9.94 -22.18
CA VAL A 350 -12.87 10.43 -21.02
C VAL A 350 -11.89 11.00 -20.00
N VAL A 351 -12.14 12.25 -19.61
CA VAL A 351 -11.51 12.89 -18.46
C VAL A 351 -12.33 12.55 -17.22
N ILE A 352 -11.66 12.11 -16.15
CA ILE A 352 -12.25 11.74 -14.86
C ILE A 352 -11.72 12.67 -13.78
N GLY A 353 -12.59 13.33 -13.03
CA GLY A 353 -12.26 14.06 -11.80
C GLY A 353 -12.50 13.17 -10.58
N THR A 354 -11.50 13.02 -9.73
CA THR A 354 -11.55 12.11 -8.57
C THR A 354 -11.55 12.83 -7.21
N GLY A 355 -12.02 12.10 -6.19
CA GLY A 355 -11.90 12.45 -4.79
C GLY A 355 -10.86 11.62 -4.05
N ASP A 356 -10.62 11.98 -2.79
CA ASP A 356 -9.56 11.51 -1.88
C ASP A 356 -8.13 11.87 -2.31
N SER A 357 -7.81 11.84 -3.61
CA SER A 357 -6.47 12.15 -4.14
C SER A 357 -6.37 13.43 -4.97
N GLY A 358 -7.48 14.08 -5.33
CA GLY A 358 -7.45 15.30 -6.14
C GLY A 358 -6.98 15.11 -7.59
N ARG A 359 -6.95 13.87 -8.09
CA ARG A 359 -6.41 13.55 -9.42
C ARG A 359 -7.40 13.72 -10.54
N VAL A 360 -6.86 14.07 -11.71
CA VAL A 360 -7.56 14.03 -12.99
C VAL A 360 -6.91 12.98 -13.88
N TYR A 361 -7.71 11.99 -14.27
CA TYR A 361 -7.31 10.95 -15.22
C TYR A 361 -7.83 11.27 -16.61
N ARG A 362 -7.08 10.85 -17.63
CA ARG A 362 -7.55 10.72 -19.01
C ARG A 362 -7.57 9.25 -19.36
N VAL A 363 -8.70 8.72 -19.83
CA VAL A 363 -8.95 7.29 -20.07
C VAL A 363 -9.50 7.08 -21.48
N LYS A 364 -8.88 6.21 -22.26
CA LYS A 364 -9.34 5.82 -23.61
C LYS A 364 -10.25 4.59 -23.56
N LYS A 365 -10.96 4.33 -24.66
CA LYS A 365 -11.86 3.17 -24.81
C LYS A 365 -11.14 1.81 -24.61
N ASP A 366 -9.85 1.72 -24.94
CA ASP A 366 -9.03 0.52 -24.75
C ASP A 366 -8.55 0.30 -23.29
N GLY A 367 -8.97 1.17 -22.36
CA GLY A 367 -8.54 1.15 -20.96
C GLY A 367 -7.15 1.73 -20.71
N SER A 368 -6.45 2.22 -21.74
CA SER A 368 -5.21 2.98 -21.51
C SER A 368 -5.54 4.33 -20.85
N PHE A 369 -4.76 4.68 -19.82
CA PHE A 369 -5.00 5.88 -19.03
C PHE A 369 -3.72 6.64 -18.68
N SER A 370 -3.87 7.89 -18.25
CA SER A 370 -2.82 8.68 -17.60
C SER A 370 -3.40 9.62 -16.53
N ILE A 371 -2.62 9.89 -15.49
CA ILE A 371 -2.82 11.07 -14.63
C ILE A 371 -2.33 12.27 -15.44
N ILE A 372 -3.19 13.27 -15.64
CA ILE A 372 -2.88 14.49 -16.39
C ILE A 372 -2.82 15.75 -15.52
N TYR A 373 -3.35 15.69 -14.31
CA TYR A 373 -3.26 16.75 -13.30
C TYR A 373 -3.49 16.14 -11.91
N GLU A 374 -2.79 16.66 -10.91
CA GLU A 374 -3.04 16.38 -9.49
C GLU A 374 -3.19 17.75 -8.80
N SER A 375 -4.29 17.92 -8.07
CA SER A 375 -4.61 19.17 -7.39
C SER A 375 -4.09 19.18 -5.96
N ASP A 376 -3.74 20.37 -5.45
CA ASP A 376 -3.52 20.60 -4.01
C ASP A 376 -4.79 20.31 -3.17
N SER A 377 -5.95 20.19 -3.82
CA SER A 377 -7.24 19.81 -3.24
C SER A 377 -7.57 18.33 -3.44
N ALA A 378 -7.92 17.61 -2.37
CA ALA A 378 -8.29 16.20 -2.43
C ALA A 378 -9.56 15.87 -3.27
N GLN A 379 -10.31 16.86 -3.77
CA GLN A 379 -11.57 16.65 -4.49
C GLN A 379 -11.64 17.49 -5.78
N VAL A 380 -11.67 16.84 -6.95
CA VAL A 380 -12.03 17.45 -8.24
C VAL A 380 -13.53 17.25 -8.47
N PHE A 381 -14.34 18.26 -8.17
CA PHE A 381 -15.77 18.09 -7.93
C PHE A 381 -16.65 18.11 -9.21
N LYS A 382 -16.36 19.02 -10.15
CA LYS A 382 -17.03 19.09 -11.46
C LYS A 382 -16.02 19.44 -12.55
N ILE A 383 -16.26 18.89 -13.74
CA ILE A 383 -15.54 19.22 -14.98
C ILE A 383 -16.57 19.67 -16.02
N ALA A 384 -16.26 20.76 -16.73
CA ALA A 384 -17.04 21.25 -17.87
C ALA A 384 -16.12 21.47 -19.07
N GLY A 385 -16.55 21.05 -20.26
CA GLY A 385 -15.81 21.31 -21.50
C GLY A 385 -15.77 22.80 -21.82
N ASN A 386 -14.66 23.28 -22.37
CA ASN A 386 -14.58 24.65 -22.88
C ASN A 386 -15.19 24.69 -24.29
N ASN A 387 -16.14 25.59 -24.55
CA ASN A 387 -16.90 25.65 -25.82
C ASN A 387 -16.05 25.81 -27.10
N ASN A 388 -14.78 26.17 -26.99
CA ASN A 388 -13.82 26.24 -28.09
C ASN A 388 -13.10 24.91 -28.40
N ASN A 389 -13.43 23.83 -27.68
CA ASN A 389 -12.82 22.49 -27.77
C ASN A 389 -11.28 22.48 -27.61
N LYS A 390 -10.73 23.50 -26.93
CA LYS A 390 -9.29 23.60 -26.60
C LYS A 390 -8.90 22.92 -25.29
N GLY A 391 -9.86 22.37 -24.56
CA GLY A 391 -9.66 21.77 -23.25
C GLY A 391 -10.94 21.80 -22.40
N PHE A 392 -10.78 21.83 -21.09
CA PHE A 392 -11.87 21.80 -20.12
C PHE A 392 -11.52 22.64 -18.88
N THR A 393 -12.55 23.08 -18.17
CA THR A 393 -12.44 23.72 -16.86
C THR A 393 -12.85 22.72 -15.78
N LEU A 394 -12.19 22.77 -14.63
CA LEU A 394 -12.57 22.03 -13.43
C LEU A 394 -12.67 22.94 -12.21
N ILE A 395 -13.45 22.50 -11.23
CA ILE A 395 -13.50 23.07 -9.88
C ILE A 395 -13.10 22.04 -8.83
N THR A 396 -12.44 22.49 -7.78
CA THR A 396 -12.03 21.66 -6.65
C THR A 396 -12.65 22.12 -5.34
N ASN A 397 -12.69 21.23 -4.33
CA ASN A 397 -13.21 21.47 -2.99
C ASN A 397 -12.21 21.02 -1.91
N ASN A 398 -12.43 21.44 -0.66
CA ASN A 398 -11.49 21.38 0.48
C ASN A 398 -10.23 22.28 0.32
N THR A 399 -10.05 22.93 -0.82
CA THR A 399 -9.40 24.25 -1.01
C THR A 399 -9.94 24.81 -2.33
N ALA A 400 -11.04 25.57 -2.29
CA ALA A 400 -11.82 25.83 -3.49
C ALA A 400 -11.04 26.58 -4.58
N SER A 401 -10.83 25.93 -5.73
CA SER A 401 -10.04 26.44 -6.85
C SER A 401 -10.73 26.19 -8.19
N ILE A 402 -10.35 26.98 -9.19
CA ILE A 402 -10.80 26.85 -10.58
C ILE A 402 -9.53 26.66 -11.43
N ALA A 403 -9.50 25.63 -12.28
CA ALA A 403 -8.40 25.42 -13.21
C ALA A 403 -8.93 25.14 -14.62
N SER A 404 -8.39 25.85 -15.62
CA SER A 404 -8.60 25.52 -17.04
C SER A 404 -7.41 24.70 -17.51
N ILE A 405 -7.66 23.48 -17.97
CA ILE A 405 -6.67 22.57 -18.54
C ILE A 405 -6.83 22.57 -20.06
N GLU A 406 -5.73 22.83 -20.77
CA GLU A 406 -5.69 22.79 -22.23
C GLU A 406 -5.38 21.39 -22.76
N ASN A 407 -5.75 21.16 -24.01
CA ASN A 407 -5.34 19.99 -24.80
C ASN A 407 -3.94 20.15 -25.42
N SER A 408 -3.29 21.30 -25.20
CA SER A 408 -1.89 21.55 -25.58
C SER A 408 -0.95 21.13 -24.44
N LEU A 409 0.25 20.66 -24.77
CA LEU A 409 1.27 20.37 -23.75
C LEU A 409 1.97 21.65 -23.28
N SER A 410 2.44 21.60 -22.04
CA SER A 410 3.45 22.53 -21.54
C SER A 410 4.79 22.32 -22.27
N ASP A 411 5.67 23.30 -22.23
CA ASP A 411 7.06 23.20 -22.70
C ASP A 411 7.99 22.55 -21.66
N LYS A 412 7.53 22.48 -20.39
CA LYS A 412 8.29 21.94 -19.27
C LYS A 412 7.40 21.23 -18.26
N GLY A 413 7.91 20.13 -17.71
CA GLY A 413 7.40 19.47 -16.51
C GLY A 413 8.51 19.23 -15.49
N ILE A 414 8.17 19.26 -14.20
CA ILE A 414 9.02 18.82 -13.11
C ILE A 414 8.30 17.70 -12.35
N TYR A 415 9.05 16.67 -11.95
CA TYR A 415 8.60 15.61 -11.06
C TYR A 415 9.57 15.51 -9.89
N TYR A 416 9.07 15.36 -8.68
CA TYR A 416 9.86 15.06 -7.49
C TYR A 416 9.47 13.67 -7.00
N SER A 417 10.44 12.77 -6.79
CA SER A 417 10.15 11.47 -6.20
C SER A 417 9.67 11.60 -4.76
N GLU A 418 9.13 10.51 -4.21
CA GLU A 418 9.11 10.34 -2.76
C GLU A 418 10.52 10.48 -2.14
N ILE A 419 10.58 10.62 -0.82
CA ILE A 419 11.84 10.68 -0.06
C ILE A 419 12.23 9.26 0.34
N TYR A 420 13.33 8.77 -0.22
CA TYR A 420 13.81 7.43 0.06
C TYR A 420 14.60 7.39 1.36
N ASP A 421 14.12 6.61 2.34
CA ASP A 421 14.83 6.33 3.59
C ASP A 421 15.67 5.04 3.47
N LEU A 422 16.99 5.22 3.39
CA LEU A 422 17.97 4.13 3.33
C LEU A 422 18.16 3.39 4.66
N GLN A 423 17.40 3.76 5.71
CA GLN A 423 17.39 3.22 7.09
C GLN A 423 18.68 3.44 7.90
N ILE A 424 19.82 3.40 7.23
CA ILE A 424 21.18 3.49 7.74
C ILE A 424 21.92 4.52 6.88
N GLN A 425 22.88 5.23 7.48
CA GLN A 425 23.78 6.10 6.74
C GLN A 425 24.46 5.31 5.60
N SER A 426 24.40 5.85 4.40
CA SER A 426 24.74 5.15 3.18
C SER A 426 25.48 6.08 2.22
N LYS A 427 26.38 5.49 1.43
CA LYS A 427 27.04 6.17 0.32
C LYS A 427 26.30 5.87 -0.97
N LEU A 428 25.97 6.91 -1.73
CA LEU A 428 25.37 6.77 -3.06
C LEU A 428 26.44 6.46 -4.12
N GLY A 429 26.07 5.66 -5.12
CA GLY A 429 26.95 5.19 -6.18
C GLY A 429 26.72 5.92 -7.50
N ARG A 430 25.92 5.31 -8.38
CA ARG A 430 25.50 5.90 -9.67
C ARG A 430 24.00 6.07 -9.74
N ILE A 431 23.57 7.05 -10.54
CA ILE A 431 22.21 7.16 -11.05
C ILE A 431 22.18 6.68 -12.50
N TYR A 432 21.12 6.00 -12.88
CA TYR A 432 20.87 5.48 -14.23
C TYR A 432 19.42 5.78 -14.60
N TRP A 433 19.11 6.05 -15.86
CA TRP A 433 17.71 6.20 -16.31
C TRP A 433 17.47 5.72 -17.74
N GLU A 434 16.25 5.24 -17.99
CA GLU A 434 15.73 4.88 -19.32
C GLU A 434 14.71 5.95 -19.72
N ALA A 435 14.94 6.64 -20.84
CA ALA A 435 14.05 7.69 -21.33
C ALA A 435 13.98 7.70 -22.87
N GLN A 436 12.80 8.01 -23.40
CA GLN A 436 12.54 8.21 -24.83
C GLN A 436 12.51 9.71 -25.13
N THR A 437 13.45 10.19 -25.95
CA THR A 437 13.58 11.60 -26.34
C THR A 437 13.72 11.75 -27.85
N SER A 438 13.16 12.82 -28.42
CA SER A 438 13.51 13.34 -29.75
C SER A 438 14.61 14.42 -29.64
N GLY A 439 15.11 14.91 -30.78
CA GLY A 439 16.02 16.06 -30.83
C GLY A 439 15.42 17.40 -30.36
N GLN A 440 14.12 17.44 -30.04
CA GLN A 440 13.44 18.62 -29.47
C GLN A 440 13.13 18.49 -27.97
N THR A 441 13.38 17.34 -27.36
CA THR A 441 12.99 17.02 -25.99
C THR A 441 14.17 16.55 -25.15
N GLU A 442 14.10 16.74 -23.83
CA GLU A 442 15.19 16.40 -22.91
C GLU A 442 14.64 15.92 -21.56
N VAL A 443 15.35 14.98 -20.92
CA VAL A 443 15.12 14.58 -19.52
C VAL A 443 16.40 14.79 -18.73
N LEU A 444 16.33 15.61 -17.69
CA LEU A 444 17.43 15.89 -16.77
C LEU A 444 17.09 15.38 -15.37
N LEU A 445 17.95 14.54 -14.79
CA LEU A 445 17.81 14.11 -13.40
C LEU A 445 18.72 14.91 -12.47
N PHE A 446 18.27 15.07 -11.23
CA PHE A 446 18.93 15.77 -10.15
C PHE A 446 18.73 15.00 -8.85
N ILE A 447 19.65 15.12 -7.90
CA ILE A 447 19.51 14.50 -6.58
C ILE A 447 19.78 15.52 -5.47
N ARG A 448 19.12 15.34 -4.32
CA ARG A 448 19.47 15.99 -3.06
C ARG A 448 19.46 14.97 -1.92
N THR A 449 20.22 15.23 -0.87
CA THR A 449 20.43 14.29 0.24
C THR A 449 20.26 14.98 1.59
N GLY A 450 19.98 14.19 2.63
CA GLY A 450 19.84 14.67 4.00
C GLY A 450 19.85 13.54 5.03
N ASN A 451 19.75 13.91 6.31
CA ASN A 451 19.72 12.99 7.45
C ASN A 451 18.44 13.13 8.30
N SER A 452 17.45 13.88 7.80
CA SER A 452 16.08 14.00 8.32
C SER A 452 15.09 13.47 7.27
N ASN A 453 13.95 12.93 7.69
CA ASN A 453 12.88 12.48 6.77
C ASN A 453 12.09 13.66 6.16
N VAL A 454 12.26 14.89 6.66
CA VAL A 454 11.66 16.10 6.11
C VAL A 454 12.75 16.95 5.45
N PRO A 455 12.59 17.41 4.18
CA PRO A 455 13.56 18.28 3.53
C PRO A 455 13.48 19.71 4.07
N ASP A 456 14.45 20.05 4.93
CA ASP A 456 14.60 21.36 5.55
C ASP A 456 15.91 22.05 5.11
N LYS A 457 16.33 23.08 5.84
CA LYS A 457 17.57 23.85 5.56
C LYS A 457 18.87 23.06 5.78
N THR A 458 18.82 21.87 6.38
CA THR A 458 19.98 20.99 6.63
C THR A 458 20.25 20.01 5.49
N TRP A 459 19.30 19.85 4.57
CA TRP A 459 19.49 19.06 3.35
C TRP A 459 20.42 19.75 2.36
N SER A 460 21.06 18.96 1.50
CA SER A 460 21.85 19.50 0.40
C SER A 460 20.98 20.32 -0.55
N GLN A 461 21.58 21.28 -1.22
CA GLN A 461 21.02 21.80 -2.46
C GLN A 461 20.88 20.65 -3.49
N TRP A 462 20.06 20.87 -4.53
CA TRP A 462 20.04 19.98 -5.67
C TRP A 462 21.42 19.95 -6.35
N SER A 463 21.85 18.77 -6.78
CA SER A 463 23.03 18.60 -7.64
C SER A 463 22.92 19.44 -8.93
N PRO A 464 24.02 19.62 -9.68
CA PRO A 464 23.92 19.86 -11.12
C PRO A 464 23.11 18.74 -11.82
N PRO A 465 22.57 18.99 -13.03
CA PRO A 465 21.87 17.96 -13.79
C PRO A 465 22.84 16.84 -14.18
N PHE A 466 22.38 15.60 -14.07
CA PHE A 466 23.06 14.44 -14.64
C PHE A 466 22.79 14.39 -16.15
N THR A 467 23.83 14.13 -16.95
CA THR A 467 23.79 14.18 -18.42
C THR A 467 24.13 12.86 -19.12
N ASP A 468 24.78 11.92 -18.43
CA ASP A 468 25.05 10.57 -18.91
C ASP A 468 24.07 9.59 -18.23
N SER A 469 23.11 9.07 -19.00
CA SER A 469 22.05 8.18 -18.50
C SER A 469 22.54 6.80 -18.05
N GLU A 470 23.76 6.42 -18.42
CA GLU A 470 24.33 5.10 -18.13
C GLU A 470 25.39 5.14 -17.01
N ASN A 471 26.19 6.20 -16.91
CA ASN A 471 27.41 6.22 -16.09
C ASN A 471 27.47 7.28 -14.97
N SER A 472 26.48 8.18 -14.87
CA SER A 472 26.50 9.34 -13.96
C SER A 472 26.80 9.00 -12.49
N PRO A 473 27.96 9.41 -11.93
CA PRO A 473 28.31 9.19 -10.53
C PRO A 473 27.64 10.22 -9.60
N ILE A 474 27.18 9.76 -8.43
CA ILE A 474 26.57 10.61 -7.42
C ILE A 474 27.63 11.02 -6.40
N ASN A 475 28.25 12.18 -6.64
CA ASN A 475 29.30 12.73 -5.78
C ASN A 475 28.72 13.60 -4.65
N VAL A 476 28.12 12.98 -3.65
CA VAL A 476 27.55 13.63 -2.46
C VAL A 476 28.09 13.00 -1.17
N SER A 477 27.95 13.70 -0.04
CA SER A 477 28.25 13.16 1.28
C SER A 477 27.31 12.02 1.67
N ASP A 478 27.80 11.07 2.47
CA ASP A 478 26.99 9.97 3.01
C ASP A 478 25.70 10.48 3.69
N CYS A 479 24.59 9.80 3.41
CA CYS A 479 23.26 10.24 3.79
C CYS A 479 22.37 9.05 4.20
N ARG A 480 21.35 9.31 5.02
CA ARG A 480 20.26 8.36 5.24
C ARG A 480 19.10 8.57 4.26
N TYR A 481 18.83 9.81 3.87
CA TYR A 481 17.70 10.13 2.99
C TYR A 481 18.18 10.78 1.69
N PHE A 482 17.48 10.48 0.59
CA PHE A 482 17.65 11.21 -0.67
C PHE A 482 16.33 11.38 -1.41
N GLN A 483 16.31 12.33 -2.34
CA GLN A 483 15.19 12.55 -3.25
C GLN A 483 15.73 12.82 -4.66
N VAL A 484 15.04 12.30 -5.67
CA VAL A 484 15.33 12.55 -7.09
C VAL A 484 14.33 13.58 -7.62
N LYS A 485 14.80 14.50 -8.45
CA LYS A 485 13.96 15.41 -9.24
C LYS A 485 14.25 15.16 -10.71
N ALA A 486 13.19 14.93 -11.49
CA ALA A 486 13.25 14.90 -12.94
C ALA A 486 12.74 16.23 -13.50
N VAL A 487 13.42 16.76 -14.50
CA VAL A 487 12.96 17.91 -15.30
C VAL A 487 12.85 17.44 -16.74
N LEU A 488 11.66 17.59 -17.30
CA LEU A 488 11.31 17.19 -18.65
C LEU A 488 11.11 18.47 -19.45
N ASN A 489 11.86 18.66 -20.53
CA ASN A 489 11.79 19.85 -21.39
C ASN A 489 11.37 19.45 -22.81
N SER A 490 10.64 20.34 -23.50
CA SER A 490 10.34 20.23 -24.93
C SER A 490 10.35 21.60 -25.61
N LYS A 491 10.97 21.68 -26.78
CA LYS A 491 10.94 22.85 -27.68
C LYS A 491 9.70 22.86 -28.58
N SER A 492 8.86 21.82 -28.53
CA SER A 492 7.68 21.64 -29.38
C SER A 492 6.47 21.25 -28.53
N THR A 493 5.37 21.99 -28.63
CA THR A 493 4.11 21.67 -27.92
C THR A 493 3.40 20.42 -28.44
N ALA A 494 3.93 19.78 -29.49
CA ALA A 494 3.44 18.53 -30.06
C ALA A 494 4.28 17.30 -29.65
N GLU A 495 5.45 17.50 -29.02
CA GLU A 495 6.37 16.43 -28.62
C GLU A 495 6.62 16.46 -27.11
N THR A 496 6.80 15.28 -26.52
CA THR A 496 7.08 15.13 -25.09
C THR A 496 8.08 14.00 -24.89
N PRO A 497 9.09 14.16 -24.02
CA PRO A 497 9.93 13.05 -23.62
C PRO A 497 9.17 12.13 -22.67
N TYR A 498 9.50 10.84 -22.68
CA TYR A 498 9.05 9.88 -21.68
C TYR A 498 10.24 9.47 -20.82
N LEU A 499 10.09 9.50 -19.50
CA LEU A 499 11.01 8.87 -18.55
C LEU A 499 10.35 7.58 -18.07
N ASP A 500 10.86 6.45 -18.57
CA ASP A 500 10.36 5.10 -18.29
C ASP A 500 10.86 4.58 -16.93
N ARG A 501 12.06 4.99 -16.51
CA ARG A 501 12.71 4.44 -15.32
C ARG A 501 13.85 5.29 -14.78
N PHE A 502 14.10 5.24 -13.47
CA PHE A 502 15.42 5.54 -12.91
C PHE A 502 15.87 4.56 -11.83
N LYS A 503 17.19 4.41 -11.68
CA LYS A 503 17.84 3.58 -10.65
C LYS A 503 18.85 4.42 -9.87
N VAL A 504 18.94 4.21 -8.56
CA VAL A 504 20.02 4.73 -7.71
C VAL A 504 20.65 3.58 -6.95
N PHE A 505 21.94 3.36 -7.16
CA PHE A 505 22.72 2.37 -6.43
C PHE A 505 23.32 2.98 -5.16
N TYR A 506 23.38 2.20 -4.08
CA TYR A 506 23.93 2.65 -2.80
C TYR A 506 24.54 1.49 -2.00
N ILE A 507 25.36 1.84 -1.01
CA ILE A 507 25.97 0.93 -0.05
C ILE A 507 25.75 1.48 1.35
N GLN A 508 25.21 0.66 2.26
CA GLN A 508 25.02 1.04 3.67
C GLN A 508 26.34 0.93 4.43
N SER A 509 26.58 1.82 5.39
CA SER A 509 27.66 1.62 6.37
C SER A 509 27.35 0.38 7.23
N ASN A 510 28.27 -0.59 7.30
CA ASN A 510 28.01 -1.84 8.02
C ASN A 510 27.71 -1.57 9.52
N ILE A 511 26.61 -2.12 10.02
CA ILE A 511 26.28 -2.19 11.46
C ILE A 511 26.48 -3.64 11.89
N GLY A 512 27.23 -3.85 12.98
CA GLY A 512 27.51 -5.21 13.44
C GLY A 512 26.27 -5.91 14.01
N PRO A 513 26.16 -7.23 13.82
CA PRO A 513 25.04 -8.03 14.33
C PRO A 513 25.02 -8.07 15.86
N GLN A 514 23.82 -8.29 16.41
CA GLN A 514 23.59 -8.35 17.86
C GLN A 514 23.04 -9.72 18.28
N LEU A 515 23.77 -10.46 19.12
CA LEU A 515 23.25 -11.62 19.84
C LEU A 515 22.44 -11.17 21.06
N GLU A 516 21.14 -11.47 21.05
CA GLU A 516 20.21 -11.12 22.13
C GLU A 516 20.25 -12.17 23.27
N LYS A 517 20.21 -13.46 22.91
CA LYS A 517 20.02 -14.55 23.89
C LYS A 517 20.52 -15.90 23.37
N ILE A 518 20.97 -16.75 24.29
CA ILE A 518 21.20 -18.19 24.10
C ILE A 518 20.28 -18.95 25.07
N ASP A 519 19.43 -19.84 24.55
CA ASP A 519 18.57 -20.75 25.30
C ASP A 519 19.06 -22.19 25.12
N ILE A 520 19.25 -22.93 26.20
CA ILE A 520 19.67 -24.35 26.16
C ILE A 520 18.62 -25.16 26.90
N LYS A 521 18.03 -26.17 26.23
CA LYS A 521 16.95 -26.99 26.78
C LYS A 521 17.11 -28.45 26.39
N LYS A 522 16.75 -29.37 27.30
CA LYS A 522 16.53 -30.77 26.92
C LYS A 522 15.22 -30.86 26.12
N PRO A 523 15.13 -31.71 25.08
CA PRO A 523 13.87 -32.01 24.41
C PRO A 523 12.85 -32.58 25.40
N THR A 524 11.83 -31.79 25.75
CA THR A 524 10.69 -32.31 26.51
C THR A 524 9.90 -33.26 25.62
N SER A 525 9.69 -34.50 26.08
CA SER A 525 8.61 -35.32 25.54
C SER A 525 7.30 -34.62 25.88
N ILE A 526 6.61 -34.08 24.87
CA ILE A 526 5.27 -33.50 25.04
C ILE A 526 4.38 -34.62 25.63
N PRO A 527 3.84 -34.48 26.85
CA PRO A 527 2.76 -35.33 27.29
C PRO A 527 1.60 -35.06 26.33
N ALA A 528 1.11 -36.09 25.66
CA ALA A 528 0.02 -35.91 24.70
C ALA A 528 -1.14 -35.22 25.41
N SER A 529 -1.49 -34.00 24.96
CA SER A 529 -2.74 -33.37 25.38
C SER A 529 -3.85 -34.37 25.06
N VAL A 530 -4.64 -34.74 26.06
CA VAL A 530 -5.70 -35.74 25.93
C VAL A 530 -6.77 -35.21 24.99
N SER A 531 -6.58 -35.45 23.70
CA SER A 531 -7.58 -35.29 22.67
C SER A 531 -8.66 -36.34 22.92
N THR A 532 -9.86 -35.90 23.28
CA THR A 532 -11.03 -36.75 23.56
C THR A 532 -11.67 -37.34 22.28
N ASP A 533 -10.84 -37.69 21.29
CA ASP A 533 -11.26 -38.35 20.06
C ASP A 533 -11.09 -39.87 20.18
N ILE A 534 -12.19 -40.52 20.57
CA ILE A 534 -12.32 -41.98 20.62
C ILE A 534 -12.39 -42.54 19.20
N LYS A 535 -11.24 -42.69 18.50
CA LYS A 535 -11.04 -43.60 17.33
C LYS A 535 -9.61 -43.68 16.75
N THR A 536 -8.55 -43.69 17.56
CA THR A 536 -7.27 -44.27 17.14
C THR A 536 -6.67 -45.14 18.26
N LYS A 537 -6.03 -46.26 17.90
CA LYS A 537 -5.27 -47.07 18.87
C LYS A 537 -4.11 -46.23 19.41
N PRO A 538 -3.98 -46.03 20.73
CA PRO A 538 -2.81 -45.37 21.28
C PRO A 538 -1.61 -46.29 21.12
N THR A 539 -0.72 -45.99 20.16
CA THR A 539 0.62 -46.56 20.17
C THR A 539 1.43 -45.79 21.21
N PRO A 540 1.88 -46.43 22.31
CA PRO A 540 2.75 -45.77 23.28
C PRO A 540 4.12 -45.56 22.61
N LYS A 541 4.35 -44.37 22.07
CA LYS A 541 5.72 -43.94 21.74
C LYS A 541 6.47 -43.86 23.06
N LYS A 542 7.40 -44.80 23.29
CA LYS A 542 8.33 -44.76 24.42
C LYS A 542 8.93 -43.37 24.50
N ALA A 543 9.00 -42.80 25.71
CA ALA A 543 9.82 -41.64 25.96
C ALA A 543 11.27 -42.03 25.62
N ALA A 544 11.76 -41.53 24.48
CA ALA A 544 13.15 -41.70 24.11
C ALA A 544 13.95 -40.68 24.92
N ASN A 545 14.84 -41.16 25.78
CA ASN A 545 15.88 -40.31 26.33
C ASN A 545 16.67 -39.75 25.15
N SER A 546 16.57 -38.45 24.95
CA SER A 546 17.38 -37.74 23.97
C SER A 546 18.75 -37.48 24.57
N ASN A 547 19.77 -38.19 24.09
CA ASN A 547 21.20 -37.95 24.38
C ASN A 547 21.70 -36.63 23.75
N TYR A 548 20.87 -35.59 23.73
CA TYR A 548 21.22 -34.29 23.21
C TYR A 548 20.46 -33.17 23.90
N LEU A 549 21.14 -32.05 24.07
CA LEU A 549 20.54 -30.76 24.40
C LEU A 549 20.31 -29.97 23.10
N ILE A 550 19.27 -29.16 23.06
CA ILE A 550 19.02 -28.20 21.99
C ILE A 550 19.48 -26.82 22.49
N ALA A 551 20.55 -26.31 21.90
CA ALA A 551 20.97 -24.92 22.04
C ALA A 551 20.35 -24.11 20.90
N ARG A 552 19.64 -23.03 21.23
CA ARG A 552 19.11 -22.04 20.29
C ARG A 552 19.65 -20.67 20.66
N TRP A 553 19.85 -19.81 19.67
CA TRP A 553 20.18 -18.42 19.91
C TRP A 553 19.34 -17.49 19.05
N ARG A 554 19.25 -16.24 19.48
CA ARG A 554 18.59 -15.17 18.74
C ARG A 554 19.61 -14.08 18.44
N ALA A 555 19.75 -13.78 17.15
CA ALA A 555 20.52 -12.64 16.67
C ALA A 555 19.60 -11.69 15.92
N ALA A 556 19.89 -10.40 16.00
CA ALA A 556 19.25 -9.32 15.26
C ALA A 556 20.29 -8.58 14.43
N ASP A 557 19.93 -8.28 13.18
CA ASP A 557 20.73 -7.48 12.26
C ASP A 557 19.85 -6.38 11.66
N ARG A 558 20.38 -5.15 11.57
CA ARG A 558 19.60 -3.96 11.18
C ARG A 558 19.60 -3.72 9.67
N ASN A 559 20.67 -4.12 8.99
CA ASN A 559 20.87 -4.05 7.54
C ASN A 559 20.25 -5.27 6.82
N LYS A 560 19.90 -6.31 7.59
CA LYS A 560 19.44 -7.65 7.19
C LYS A 560 20.53 -8.44 6.46
N ASP A 561 21.75 -8.29 6.94
CA ASP A 561 22.92 -8.99 6.41
C ASP A 561 22.86 -10.49 6.75
N LYS A 562 23.54 -11.30 5.93
CA LYS A 562 23.64 -12.75 6.14
C LYS A 562 24.63 -13.01 7.26
N LEU A 563 24.15 -13.70 8.29
CA LEU A 563 24.93 -14.02 9.48
C LEU A 563 25.43 -15.46 9.45
N LYS A 564 26.64 -15.65 9.94
CA LYS A 564 27.20 -16.97 10.29
C LYS A 564 27.51 -17.04 11.77
N TYR A 565 27.59 -18.25 12.31
CA TYR A 565 27.88 -18.49 13.72
C TYR A 565 29.01 -19.48 13.94
N SER A 566 29.82 -19.21 14.97
CA SER A 566 30.82 -20.14 15.51
C SER A 566 30.53 -20.43 16.99
N ILE A 567 30.36 -21.71 17.29
CA ILE A 567 29.86 -22.21 18.57
C ILE A 567 31.00 -22.89 19.32
N TYR A 568 31.25 -22.44 20.54
CA TYR A 568 32.27 -22.99 21.42
C TYR A 568 31.64 -23.47 22.73
N ILE A 569 32.21 -24.50 23.33
CA ILE A 569 31.80 -25.03 24.63
C ILE A 569 32.98 -25.09 25.60
N LYS A 570 32.71 -24.93 26.89
CA LYS A 570 33.73 -24.98 27.95
C LYS A 570 33.12 -25.50 29.26
N LYS A 571 33.79 -26.45 29.92
CA LYS A 571 33.42 -26.88 31.29
C LYS A 571 33.63 -25.69 32.23
N TYR A 572 32.73 -25.46 33.18
CA TYR A 572 32.59 -24.17 33.91
C TYR A 572 33.92 -23.61 34.45
N ASN A 573 34.74 -24.46 35.09
CA ASN A 573 36.04 -24.11 35.67
C ASN A 573 37.26 -24.29 34.72
N ALA A 574 37.05 -24.73 33.48
CA ALA A 574 38.14 -24.88 32.51
C ALA A 574 38.58 -23.52 31.94
N ARG A 575 39.84 -23.44 31.51
CA ARG A 575 40.40 -22.22 30.89
C ARG A 575 40.08 -22.11 29.40
N ASN A 576 40.19 -23.22 28.66
CA ASN A 576 40.15 -23.22 27.20
C ASN A 576 38.74 -23.49 26.65
N TRP A 577 38.36 -22.76 25.61
CA TRP A 577 37.15 -23.02 24.82
C TRP A 577 37.43 -24.09 23.75
N ILE A 578 36.51 -25.03 23.58
CA ILE A 578 36.55 -26.05 22.53
C ILE A 578 35.60 -25.61 21.42
N LEU A 579 36.04 -25.61 20.16
CA LEU A 579 35.17 -25.37 19.01
C LEU A 579 34.24 -26.58 18.82
N VAL A 580 32.93 -26.33 18.71
CA VAL A 580 31.91 -27.37 18.46
C VAL A 580 31.48 -27.36 17.00
N LYS A 581 31.28 -26.16 16.43
CA LYS A 581 30.90 -25.97 15.03
C LYS A 581 31.19 -24.53 14.59
N GLU A 582 31.55 -24.31 13.33
CA GLU A 582 31.78 -22.98 12.74
C GLU A 582 31.11 -22.86 11.37
N ASP A 583 31.04 -21.62 10.88
CA ASP A 583 30.46 -21.24 9.58
C ASP A 583 29.03 -21.78 9.33
N ILE A 584 28.24 -21.98 10.40
CA ILE A 584 26.82 -22.35 10.30
C ILE A 584 25.91 -21.13 10.15
N THR A 585 24.76 -21.31 9.53
CA THR A 585 23.75 -20.23 9.33
C THR A 585 22.47 -20.47 10.13
N GLU A 586 22.29 -21.70 10.61
CA GLU A 586 21.22 -22.13 11.49
C GLU A 586 21.40 -21.52 12.89
N SER A 587 20.31 -21.07 13.51
CA SER A 587 20.29 -20.55 14.88
C SER A 587 19.99 -21.62 15.95
N GLU A 588 20.20 -22.89 15.60
CA GLU A 588 20.02 -24.06 16.47
C GLU A 588 21.21 -25.02 16.32
N LEU A 589 21.67 -25.58 17.43
CA LEU A 589 22.61 -26.70 17.48
C LEU A 589 22.07 -27.81 18.41
N LYS A 590 22.08 -29.05 17.92
CA LYS A 590 21.91 -30.24 18.76
C LYS A 590 23.28 -30.66 19.31
N LEU A 591 23.44 -30.53 20.61
CA LEU A 591 24.66 -30.87 21.34
C LEU A 591 24.52 -32.29 21.88
N ASN A 592 25.23 -33.27 21.30
CA ASN A 592 25.27 -34.64 21.83
C ASN A 592 25.93 -34.65 23.22
N THR A 593 25.23 -35.12 24.24
CA THR A 593 25.71 -35.13 25.63
C THR A 593 26.83 -36.14 25.85
N ASP A 594 26.80 -37.27 25.13
CA ASP A 594 27.69 -38.42 25.32
C ASP A 594 29.17 -38.13 24.95
N LEU A 595 29.42 -36.96 24.33
CA LEU A 595 30.75 -36.48 23.96
C LEU A 595 31.43 -35.66 25.07
N TYR A 596 30.75 -35.44 26.21
CA TYR A 596 31.21 -34.58 27.29
C TYR A 596 31.12 -35.30 28.64
N GLN A 597 32.14 -35.13 29.48
CA GLN A 597 32.09 -35.57 30.88
C GLN A 597 31.06 -34.77 31.67
N ASP A 598 30.32 -35.43 32.55
CA ASP A 598 29.26 -34.78 33.33
C ASP A 598 29.73 -33.56 34.15
N GLY A 599 28.80 -32.62 34.36
CA GLY A 599 29.01 -31.41 35.17
C GLY A 599 28.51 -30.13 34.50
N LYS A 600 28.94 -28.97 35.02
CA LYS A 600 28.51 -27.65 34.55
C LYS A 600 29.34 -27.16 33.35
N TYR A 601 28.66 -26.61 32.36
CA TYR A 601 29.21 -26.10 31.10
C TYR A 601 28.70 -24.69 30.77
N LEU A 602 29.44 -24.00 29.90
CA LEU A 602 29.09 -22.74 29.26
C LEU A 602 29.18 -22.90 27.75
N LEU A 603 28.26 -22.28 27.02
CA LEU A 603 28.29 -22.17 25.56
C LEU A 603 28.63 -20.72 25.19
N ARG A 604 29.51 -20.52 24.21
CA ARG A 604 29.79 -19.22 23.60
C ARG A 604 29.39 -19.27 22.14
N VAL A 605 28.43 -18.43 21.75
CA VAL A 605 28.07 -18.20 20.36
C VAL A 605 28.78 -16.94 19.91
N VAL A 606 29.51 -17.02 18.79
CA VAL A 606 30.01 -15.86 18.05
C VAL A 606 29.11 -15.70 16.84
N VAL A 607 28.54 -14.53 16.61
CA VAL A 607 27.85 -14.14 15.38
C VAL A 607 28.77 -13.24 14.56
N ASP A 608 28.74 -13.38 13.24
CA ASP A 608 29.62 -12.68 12.31
C ASP A 608 28.86 -12.39 10.99
N ASP A 609 29.06 -11.21 10.40
CA ASP A 609 28.37 -10.74 9.19
C ASP A 609 29.18 -10.89 7.88
N SER A 610 30.30 -11.64 7.90
CA SER A 610 31.21 -11.76 6.73
C SER A 610 30.63 -12.50 5.52
N LEU A 611 29.38 -12.98 5.57
CA LEU A 611 28.67 -13.50 4.40
C LEU A 611 28.07 -12.37 3.54
N SER A 612 27.93 -11.17 4.12
CA SER A 612 27.45 -9.95 3.44
C SER A 612 28.50 -8.84 3.39
N ASN A 613 29.63 -8.97 4.11
CA ASN A 613 30.67 -7.94 4.18
C ASN A 613 32.07 -8.53 3.89
N PRO A 614 32.95 -7.78 3.18
CA PRO A 614 34.32 -8.21 2.96
C PRO A 614 35.10 -8.21 4.28
N PRO A 615 36.20 -8.99 4.41
CA PRO A 615 36.89 -9.20 5.69
C PRO A 615 37.33 -7.93 6.44
N ALA A 616 37.60 -6.83 5.73
CA ALA A 616 38.00 -5.55 6.33
C ALA A 616 36.82 -4.72 6.90
N MET A 617 35.58 -5.06 6.55
CA MET A 617 34.34 -4.39 7.01
C MET A 617 33.49 -5.27 7.91
N ALA A 618 33.75 -6.59 7.93
CA ALA A 618 32.98 -7.55 8.70
C ALA A 618 33.06 -7.27 10.21
N LYS A 619 31.94 -7.48 10.91
CA LYS A 619 31.81 -7.29 12.35
C LYS A 619 31.23 -8.55 12.99
N SER A 620 31.66 -8.79 14.22
CA SER A 620 31.21 -9.92 15.02
C SER A 620 30.94 -9.53 16.46
N GLN A 621 30.10 -10.33 17.12
CA GLN A 621 29.84 -10.23 18.55
C GLN A 621 29.86 -11.65 19.15
N ALA A 622 30.35 -11.77 20.38
CA ALA A 622 30.25 -13.00 21.16
C ALA A 622 29.27 -12.84 22.33
N LEU A 623 28.41 -13.84 22.54
CA LEU A 623 27.59 -13.98 23.74
C LEU A 623 27.90 -15.32 24.42
N VAL A 624 27.92 -15.32 25.75
CA VAL A 624 28.10 -16.53 26.57
C VAL A 624 26.77 -16.86 27.25
N SER A 625 26.38 -18.13 27.24
CA SER A 625 25.16 -18.62 27.87
C SER A 625 25.22 -18.53 29.40
N ALA A 626 24.06 -18.64 30.05
CA ALA A 626 24.03 -19.08 31.45
C ALA A 626 24.68 -20.48 31.58
N PRO A 627 25.19 -20.85 32.78
CA PRO A 627 25.68 -22.19 33.04
C PRO A 627 24.56 -23.22 32.88
N PHE A 628 24.86 -24.35 32.25
CA PHE A 628 23.95 -25.49 32.13
C PHE A 628 24.65 -26.78 32.57
N LEU A 629 23.89 -27.79 32.98
CA LEU A 629 24.42 -29.12 33.28
C LEU A 629 24.40 -29.99 32.02
N ILE A 630 25.44 -30.78 31.85
CA ILE A 630 25.43 -31.99 31.02
C ILE A 630 25.50 -33.15 32.00
N ASP A 631 24.59 -34.09 31.86
CA ASP A 631 24.56 -35.33 32.62
C ASP A 631 24.17 -36.50 31.70
N SER A 632 25.04 -37.49 31.66
CA SER A 632 24.97 -38.70 30.84
C SER A 632 25.11 -39.99 31.66
N THR A 633 25.41 -39.88 32.95
CA THR A 633 25.49 -41.01 33.88
C THR A 633 24.10 -41.33 34.43
N ALA A 634 23.83 -42.61 34.70
CA ALA A 634 22.60 -43.03 35.37
C ALA A 634 22.80 -43.10 36.89
N PRO A 635 21.79 -42.75 37.70
CA PRO A 635 21.86 -42.85 39.15
C PRO A 635 22.15 -44.29 39.60
N VAL A 636 22.99 -44.47 40.61
CA VAL A 636 23.40 -45.79 41.13
C VAL A 636 22.54 -46.19 42.32
N ILE A 637 21.89 -47.34 42.22
CA ILE A 637 21.19 -47.99 43.34
C ILE A 637 22.20 -48.81 44.15
N SER A 638 22.24 -48.62 45.46
CA SER A 638 23.24 -49.21 46.37
C SER A 638 22.65 -49.52 47.75
N ASN A 639 23.40 -50.24 48.58
CA ASN A 639 23.02 -50.62 49.95
C ASN A 639 21.64 -51.31 50.05
N PHE A 640 21.26 -52.10 49.04
CA PHE A 640 20.00 -52.83 49.07
C PHE A 640 20.00 -53.87 50.21
N SER A 641 18.89 -53.92 50.94
CA SER A 641 18.62 -54.89 51.99
C SER A 641 17.13 -55.18 52.07
N ALA A 642 16.77 -56.45 52.29
CA ALA A 642 15.40 -56.90 52.47
C ALA A 642 15.26 -57.62 53.83
N ALA A 643 14.18 -57.33 54.55
CA ALA A 643 13.84 -57.93 55.84
C ALA A 643 12.33 -58.20 55.89
N GLY A 644 11.93 -59.41 55.48
CA GLY A 644 10.52 -59.75 55.32
C GLY A 644 9.88 -58.89 54.22
N THR A 645 8.80 -58.17 54.54
CA THR A 645 8.14 -57.26 53.60
C THR A 645 8.88 -55.94 53.39
N ARG A 646 9.91 -55.61 54.20
CA ARG A 646 10.50 -54.27 54.20
C ARG A 646 11.84 -54.24 53.47
N ILE A 647 11.98 -53.32 52.51
CA ILE A 647 13.23 -53.07 51.79
C ILE A 647 13.82 -51.72 52.15
N ARG A 648 15.15 -51.62 52.16
CA ARG A 648 15.89 -50.36 52.31
C ARG A 648 17.04 -50.31 51.32
N PHE A 649 17.22 -49.15 50.69
CA PHE A 649 18.30 -48.90 49.72
C PHE A 649 18.60 -47.41 49.56
N ASN A 650 19.74 -47.10 48.96
CA ASN A 650 20.17 -45.75 48.60
C ASN A 650 20.19 -45.58 47.08
N VAL A 651 19.86 -44.39 46.60
CA VAL A 651 20.05 -43.99 45.19
C VAL A 651 20.90 -42.74 45.15
N VAL A 652 22.02 -42.79 44.42
CA VAL A 652 22.99 -41.69 44.37
C VAL A 652 23.34 -41.37 42.92
N ASP A 653 23.23 -40.09 42.57
CA ASP A 653 23.82 -39.52 41.36
C ASP A 653 24.93 -38.50 41.70
N GLN A 654 25.88 -38.30 40.78
CA GLN A 654 27.01 -37.39 40.99
C GLN A 654 26.74 -35.96 40.50
N THR A 655 25.85 -35.78 39.54
CA THR A 655 25.77 -34.58 38.69
C THR A 655 24.43 -33.86 38.84
N SER A 656 23.32 -34.59 38.87
CA SER A 656 21.96 -34.06 38.92
C SER A 656 21.17 -34.63 40.11
N ILE A 657 19.93 -34.17 40.32
CA ILE A 657 19.07 -34.68 41.40
C ILE A 657 18.33 -35.94 40.95
N ILE A 658 18.01 -36.82 41.90
CA ILE A 658 17.09 -37.93 41.67
C ILE A 658 15.71 -37.32 41.38
N ALA A 659 15.04 -37.77 40.32
CA ALA A 659 13.70 -37.28 39.97
C ALA A 659 12.61 -38.28 40.35
N ASN A 660 12.86 -39.58 40.15
CA ASN A 660 11.88 -40.62 40.40
C ASN A 660 12.54 -41.97 40.64
N VAL A 661 11.98 -42.75 41.56
CA VAL A 661 12.32 -44.15 41.78
C VAL A 661 11.05 -44.98 41.70
N LEU A 662 11.11 -46.06 40.94
CA LEU A 662 10.00 -46.99 40.74
C LEU A 662 10.41 -48.39 41.19
N TYR A 663 9.48 -49.17 41.72
CA TYR A 663 9.64 -50.61 41.94
C TYR A 663 8.65 -51.42 41.09
N SER A 664 9.01 -52.66 40.77
CA SER A 664 8.14 -53.61 40.08
C SER A 664 8.45 -55.04 40.50
N PHE A 665 7.40 -55.86 40.64
CA PHE A 665 7.54 -57.29 40.83
C PHE A 665 7.47 -58.03 39.50
N ASP A 666 8.43 -58.93 39.28
CA ASP A 666 8.61 -59.68 38.02
C ASP A 666 8.62 -58.79 36.75
N GLY A 667 8.97 -57.50 36.88
CA GLY A 667 8.98 -56.51 35.79
C GLY A 667 7.60 -56.13 35.21
N LYS A 668 6.50 -56.44 35.90
CA LYS A 668 5.11 -56.27 35.41
C LYS A 668 4.60 -54.82 35.53
N LEU A 669 4.04 -54.46 36.68
CA LEU A 669 3.51 -53.13 36.97
C LEU A 669 4.55 -52.33 37.77
N TRP A 670 4.73 -51.06 37.43
CA TRP A 670 5.69 -50.17 38.06
C TRP A 670 4.97 -49.18 38.98
N TYR A 671 5.43 -49.09 40.22
CA TYR A 671 4.86 -48.27 41.29
C TYR A 671 5.91 -47.29 41.81
N PRO A 672 5.56 -46.04 42.15
CA PRO A 672 6.51 -45.08 42.69
C PRO A 672 6.98 -45.45 44.10
N VAL A 673 8.23 -45.13 44.38
CA VAL A 673 8.90 -45.21 45.68
C VAL A 673 9.22 -43.77 46.11
N PHE A 674 8.75 -43.38 47.29
CA PHE A 674 9.10 -42.09 47.89
C PHE A 674 10.27 -42.26 48.86
N PRO A 675 11.20 -41.29 48.94
CA PRO A 675 12.29 -41.32 49.91
C PRO A 675 11.76 -41.12 51.33
N VAL A 676 12.62 -41.30 52.33
CA VAL A 676 12.24 -41.27 53.77
C VAL A 676 11.63 -39.93 54.21
N ASP A 677 11.99 -38.83 53.56
CA ASP A 677 11.44 -37.47 53.77
C ASP A 677 10.31 -37.09 52.78
N MET A 678 9.90 -38.03 51.92
CA MET A 678 8.82 -37.94 50.94
C MET A 678 9.08 -37.02 49.72
N ILE A 679 10.27 -36.45 49.53
CA ILE A 679 10.58 -35.54 48.42
C ILE A 679 11.89 -35.95 47.73
N ASN A 680 11.85 -36.23 46.42
CA ASN A 680 13.09 -36.36 45.65
C ASN A 680 13.58 -34.95 45.27
N ASP A 681 14.54 -34.40 46.02
CA ASP A 681 15.17 -33.10 45.72
C ASP A 681 16.70 -33.09 45.85
N SER A 682 17.30 -34.22 46.25
CA SER A 682 18.71 -34.41 46.48
C SER A 682 19.39 -35.22 45.37
N LYS A 683 20.73 -35.17 45.37
CA LYS A 683 21.59 -36.08 44.60
C LYS A 683 21.69 -37.48 45.20
N SER A 684 21.36 -37.61 46.48
CA SER A 684 21.51 -38.83 47.25
C SER A 684 20.28 -39.01 48.10
N GLU A 685 19.46 -39.98 47.73
CA GLU A 685 18.19 -40.29 48.37
C GLU A 685 18.25 -41.64 49.10
N THR A 686 17.49 -41.75 50.19
CA THR A 686 17.35 -42.99 50.97
C THR A 686 15.89 -43.44 50.96
N PHE A 687 15.66 -44.71 50.65
CA PHE A 687 14.33 -45.30 50.54
C PHE A 687 14.17 -46.43 51.57
N ASP A 688 13.01 -46.47 52.23
CA ASP A 688 12.66 -47.48 53.21
C ASP A 688 11.16 -47.78 53.09
N VAL A 689 10.81 -48.91 52.48
CA VAL A 689 9.44 -49.21 52.01
C VAL A 689 8.99 -50.59 52.48
N ASP A 690 7.78 -50.64 53.04
CA ASP A 690 7.08 -51.87 53.41
C ASP A 690 6.19 -52.36 52.26
N LEU A 691 6.65 -53.41 51.57
CA LEU A 691 6.03 -54.08 50.45
C LEU A 691 4.92 -55.03 50.92
N LYS A 692 3.81 -54.46 51.37
CA LYS A 692 2.63 -55.22 51.81
C LYS A 692 2.08 -56.07 50.66
N ASN A 693 1.81 -57.35 50.93
CA ASN A 693 1.36 -58.39 49.99
C ASN A 693 2.42 -58.86 48.97
N LEU A 694 3.62 -59.20 49.44
CA LEU A 694 4.50 -60.15 48.73
C LEU A 694 3.74 -61.48 48.54
N GLY A 695 3.28 -61.73 47.32
CA GLY A 695 2.66 -63.00 46.93
C GLY A 695 3.69 -64.06 46.58
N SER A 696 3.39 -64.94 45.62
CA SER A 696 4.35 -65.88 45.03
C SER A 696 5.30 -65.21 44.03
N GLN A 697 5.88 -64.08 44.40
CA GLN A 697 6.77 -63.26 43.56
C GLN A 697 8.22 -63.59 43.89
N THR A 698 9.07 -63.67 42.86
CA THR A 698 10.47 -64.11 43.03
C THR A 698 11.45 -62.95 42.93
N PHE A 699 11.18 -61.97 42.06
CA PHE A 699 12.12 -60.86 41.82
C PHE A 699 11.49 -59.49 42.04
N ILE A 700 12.25 -58.61 42.71
CA ILE A 700 12.02 -57.17 42.71
C ILE A 700 12.96 -56.48 41.73
N PHE A 701 12.39 -55.54 40.98
CA PHE A 701 13.12 -54.62 40.12
C PHE A 701 12.97 -53.21 40.69
N LEU A 702 14.08 -52.53 40.95
CA LEU A 702 14.11 -51.10 41.27
C LEU A 702 14.61 -50.34 40.05
N LYS A 703 14.02 -49.18 39.76
CA LYS A 703 14.38 -48.34 38.62
C LYS A 703 14.49 -46.90 39.06
N ALA A 704 15.70 -46.37 39.07
CA ALA A 704 15.98 -44.98 39.39
C ALA A 704 16.05 -44.14 38.10
N LEU A 705 15.59 -42.89 38.17
CA LEU A 705 15.69 -41.87 37.14
C LEU A 705 16.12 -40.53 37.76
N ASP A 706 17.05 -39.85 37.11
CA ASP A 706 17.47 -38.49 37.47
C ASP A 706 16.61 -37.41 36.78
N GLU A 707 16.86 -36.11 37.05
CA GLU A 707 16.16 -34.99 36.37
C GLU A 707 16.46 -34.89 34.86
N PHE A 708 17.52 -35.53 34.38
CA PHE A 708 17.81 -35.69 32.96
C PHE A 708 17.15 -36.96 32.36
N GLY A 709 16.46 -37.77 33.15
CA GLY A 709 15.84 -39.03 32.76
C GLY A 709 16.84 -40.18 32.53
N ASN A 710 18.13 -40.01 32.80
CA ASN A 710 19.09 -41.12 32.77
C ASN A 710 18.66 -42.16 33.80
N CYS A 711 18.82 -43.45 33.48
CA CYS A 711 18.09 -44.49 34.18
C CYS A 711 18.90 -45.76 34.38
N SER A 712 18.88 -46.26 35.61
CA SER A 712 19.41 -47.57 35.99
C SER A 712 18.26 -48.51 36.39
N VAL A 713 18.53 -49.80 36.33
CA VAL A 713 17.66 -50.85 36.87
C VAL A 713 18.52 -51.77 37.73
N PHE A 714 18.04 -52.06 38.94
CA PHE A 714 18.58 -53.01 39.88
C PHE A 714 17.57 -54.15 40.04
N GLN A 715 18.05 -55.39 40.22
CA GLN A 715 17.21 -56.58 40.36
C GLN A 715 17.77 -57.46 41.48
N GLU A 716 16.91 -57.92 42.39
CA GLU A 716 17.24 -58.85 43.47
C GLU A 716 16.13 -59.92 43.60
N GLU A 717 16.48 -61.10 44.12
CA GLU A 717 15.54 -62.14 44.55
C GLU A 717 15.09 -61.88 46.00
N LEU A 718 13.80 -62.06 46.33
CA LEU A 718 13.21 -61.71 47.64
C LEU A 718 12.85 -62.93 48.51
#